data_AF-A0A2H4SHL9-F1
#
_entry.id   AF-A0A2H4SHL9-F1
#
_cell.length_a   1.000
_cell.length_b   1.000
_cell.length_c   1.000
_cell.angle_alpha   90.00
_cell.angle_beta   90.00
_cell.angle_gamma   90.00
#
_symmetry.space_group_name_H-M   'P 1'
#
loop_
_entity.id
_entity.type
_entity.pdbx_description
1 polymer ?
#
loop_
_entity_poly.entity_id
_entity_poly.type
_entity_poly.pdbx_seq_one_letter_code
_entity_poly.pdbx_strand_id
1 'polypeptide(L)'
;MLLKSLLLAVSAATLAIAGSPVGSGNWIEDSPGFSTQQCEGGKVSGDTFSIPKTPNGSGSGSGCSNGHLRAERRYKNDYSSGTHQFGGTFKINSMSGTRISIKQTFNGDSGPYFIMAVEQGGRLYSAEGGKTIADGVAKVGASVRINTVHNAGLKQYIVYVNGKEMFRDNNAPGGSFYDKIGAYTTNSGNGDLSITCAHLTPPSKEFPNVKNQIAIMAQNKSSKRKRNAKAQQAQKMAKVDGALPSPAPDDFEPRSLHTVISEEELEIATETLTTLAKYPNLTKSKPCRDLRVAVYDFRQSCTTGVNSAEGANLTARVTAAIADEKYLEARILLAEMRLRNEEPKLGALCRWVRDLDVVSQPNGVSLDSPERSAKDKELLATLDAVVRVSCAVDMKAPLPANPASHISFQPSWDLRASGTPDPIYASVLDKSIFAKDQDAVTSSMRILETVPGHLRKPPNHHPAILYTTKPDTIPLSESNPATTYHTHPNVPNLSLIKDVLTPKECKAIIAAGEAVEFLPDEPVRDRGDTSILAHNFYWIIDTTFHDKLWARVSPFIPRIIDGKTSRGLNRRFRVYRYVPGAEYRSHIDGAWPPSGISADDEYIYDDSPPGKKQSSLFTFLLYLNDEFEGGETMFFLPSPHEGTLNAYPVRPVLGGVALFPHGETKGALLHEGTSVTKGAKYIIRTDVEYDVEPSEQ
;
A
#
# COMPACT_ATOMS: atom_id res chain seq x y z
N MET A 1 47.86 4.34 -31.63
CA MET A 1 48.39 3.78 -30.37
C MET A 1 47.80 4.58 -29.21
N LEU A 2 47.07 3.89 -28.34
CA LEU A 2 46.63 4.26 -26.98
C LEU A 2 45.90 5.59 -26.76
N LEU A 3 44.58 5.51 -26.91
CA LEU A 3 43.58 6.23 -26.12
C LEU A 3 43.55 5.63 -24.69
N LYS A 4 43.72 6.42 -23.62
CA LYS A 4 43.29 6.06 -22.25
C LYS A 4 42.86 7.28 -21.44
N SER A 5 41.55 7.40 -21.30
CA SER A 5 40.78 7.60 -20.06
C SER A 5 41.29 8.61 -19.02
N LEU A 6 40.61 9.75 -18.94
CA LEU A 6 40.55 10.59 -17.75
C LEU A 6 39.12 10.47 -17.16
N LEU A 7 38.91 9.50 -16.26
CA LEU A 7 37.76 9.52 -15.36
C LEU A 7 38.12 10.39 -14.16
N LEU A 8 37.46 11.54 -14.01
CA LEU A 8 37.41 12.24 -12.73
C LEU A 8 36.54 11.41 -11.77
N ALA A 9 37.18 10.83 -10.76
CA ALA A 9 36.49 10.27 -9.61
C ALA A 9 35.97 11.41 -8.74
N VAL A 10 34.66 11.67 -8.78
CA VAL A 10 33.97 12.41 -7.74
C VAL A 10 33.80 11.44 -6.57
N SER A 11 34.65 11.58 -5.56
CA SER A 11 34.50 10.89 -4.28
C SER A 11 33.23 11.38 -3.60
N ALA A 12 32.13 10.63 -3.73
CA ALA A 12 30.97 10.77 -2.88
C ALA A 12 31.38 10.36 -1.46
N ALA A 13 31.72 11.34 -0.62
CA ALA A 13 31.75 11.16 0.81
C ALA A 13 30.32 10.89 1.28
N THR A 14 29.98 9.62 1.46
CA THR A 14 28.80 9.21 2.22
C THR A 14 28.98 9.73 3.64
N LEU A 15 28.39 10.89 3.95
CA LEU A 15 28.11 11.24 5.34
C LEU A 15 27.19 10.14 5.89
N ALA A 16 27.76 9.26 6.69
CA ALA A 16 27.02 8.34 7.54
C ALA A 16 26.26 9.18 8.57
N ILE A 17 25.05 9.61 8.21
CA ILE A 17 24.12 10.21 9.16
C ILE A 17 23.76 9.10 10.17
N ALA A 18 23.92 9.41 11.46
CA ALA A 18 23.71 8.53 12.61
C ALA A 18 22.38 7.74 12.53
N GLY A 19 22.24 6.67 13.32
CA GLY A 19 21.13 5.71 13.33
C GLY A 19 19.72 6.30 13.48
N SER A 20 19.26 7.05 12.48
CA SER A 20 18.02 7.80 12.50
C SER A 20 16.85 6.85 12.76
N PRO A 21 15.82 7.32 13.46
CA PRO A 21 14.59 6.59 13.55
C PRO A 21 14.05 6.19 12.18
N VAL A 22 13.59 4.94 12.07
CA VAL A 22 12.85 4.45 10.91
C VAL A 22 11.36 4.53 11.23
N GLY A 23 10.58 5.06 10.29
CA GLY A 23 9.15 5.32 10.47
C GLY A 23 8.83 6.74 10.96
N SER A 24 7.67 7.24 10.54
CA SER A 24 7.20 8.61 10.78
C SER A 24 6.88 8.88 12.27
N GLY A 25 7.13 10.10 12.75
CA GLY A 25 6.72 10.61 14.07
C GLY A 25 7.86 11.13 14.96
N ASN A 26 7.52 11.82 16.04
CA ASN A 26 8.48 12.44 16.96
C ASN A 26 9.13 11.37 17.86
N TRP A 27 10.39 11.07 17.60
CA TRP A 27 11.19 10.15 18.42
C TRP A 27 12.02 10.93 19.43
N ILE A 28 12.04 10.45 20.67
CA ILE A 28 12.91 10.98 21.72
C ILE A 28 14.11 10.05 21.79
N GLU A 29 15.31 10.58 21.51
CA GLU A 29 16.56 9.82 21.62
C GLU A 29 16.84 9.49 23.10
N ASP A 30 17.14 8.23 23.38
CA ASP A 30 17.61 7.77 24.69
C ASP A 30 19.06 7.26 24.58
N SER A 31 19.82 7.37 25.67
CA SER A 31 21.21 6.93 25.79
C SER A 31 21.39 6.03 27.02
N PRO A 32 20.79 4.83 27.02
CA PRO A 32 20.81 3.95 28.17
C PRO A 32 22.19 3.36 28.38
N GLY A 33 22.61 3.26 29.65
CA GLY A 33 23.80 2.50 30.01
C GLY A 33 23.69 1.02 29.63
N PHE A 34 24.79 0.29 29.65
CA PHE A 34 24.81 -1.14 29.34
C PHE A 34 25.69 -1.93 30.32
N SER A 35 25.47 -3.25 30.36
CA SER A 35 26.37 -4.20 31.00
C SER A 35 27.00 -5.10 29.95
N THR A 36 28.32 -5.28 30.02
CA THR A 36 29.06 -6.17 29.14
C THR A 36 28.97 -7.62 29.62
N GLN A 37 28.84 -8.55 28.68
CA GLN A 37 28.82 -9.99 28.90
C GLN A 37 29.88 -10.65 28.02
N GLN A 38 30.86 -11.29 28.65
CA GLN A 38 31.98 -11.98 28.02
C GLN A 38 32.06 -13.40 28.56
N CYS A 39 32.05 -14.39 27.68
CA CYS A 39 32.08 -15.79 28.07
C CYS A 39 32.87 -16.65 27.08
N GLU A 40 33.50 -17.71 27.59
CA GLU A 40 34.18 -18.74 26.81
C GLU A 40 35.26 -18.21 25.83
N GLY A 41 35.90 -17.09 26.19
CA GLY A 41 36.94 -16.46 25.37
C GLY A 41 36.45 -15.30 24.50
N GLY A 42 35.17 -14.92 24.61
CA GLY A 42 34.64 -13.71 23.98
C GLY A 42 35.27 -12.42 24.53
N LYS A 43 35.56 -11.47 23.64
CA LYS A 43 36.20 -10.20 23.96
C LYS A 43 35.36 -9.02 23.50
N VAL A 44 35.16 -8.05 24.40
CA VAL A 44 34.59 -6.74 24.07
C VAL A 44 35.68 -5.69 24.25
N SER A 45 36.02 -4.98 23.18
CA SER A 45 37.02 -3.91 23.17
C SER A 45 36.43 -2.69 22.47
N GLY A 46 36.08 -1.67 23.27
CA GLY A 46 35.26 -0.56 22.79
C GLY A 46 33.98 -1.11 22.15
N ASP A 47 33.77 -0.76 20.89
CA ASP A 47 32.61 -1.15 20.08
C ASP A 47 32.82 -2.41 19.24
N THR A 48 33.93 -3.12 19.46
CA THR A 48 34.24 -4.39 18.79
C THR A 48 33.96 -5.58 19.70
N PHE A 49 33.23 -6.56 19.16
CA PHE A 49 32.80 -7.78 19.82
C PHE A 49 33.38 -8.97 19.05
N SER A 50 34.16 -9.82 19.71
CA SER A 50 34.75 -10.98 19.05
C SER A 50 34.59 -12.26 19.88
N ILE A 51 34.34 -13.36 19.18
CA ILE A 51 34.30 -14.70 19.76
C ILE A 51 35.25 -15.64 19.00
N PRO A 52 36.00 -16.52 19.69
CA PRO A 52 36.88 -17.50 19.07
C PRO A 52 36.10 -18.69 18.45
N LYS A 53 36.80 -19.54 17.67
CA LYS A 53 36.20 -20.72 17.01
C LYS A 53 35.66 -21.77 17.96
N THR A 54 36.28 -21.90 19.12
CA THR A 54 35.93 -22.89 20.15
C THR A 54 35.97 -22.23 21.53
N PRO A 55 35.10 -22.64 22.47
CA PRO A 55 35.19 -22.26 23.87
C PRO A 55 36.59 -22.49 24.44
N ASN A 56 37.10 -21.54 25.21
CA ASN A 56 38.42 -21.68 25.85
C ASN A 56 38.35 -22.35 27.24
N GLY A 57 37.15 -22.75 27.70
CA GLY A 57 36.96 -23.42 28.98
C GLY A 57 37.08 -22.49 30.19
N SER A 58 37.10 -21.17 29.98
CA SER A 58 37.26 -20.21 31.06
C SER A 58 36.06 -20.20 32.01
N GLY A 59 34.85 -20.58 31.56
CA GLY A 59 33.64 -20.76 32.38
C GLY A 59 33.20 -19.57 33.25
N SER A 60 33.93 -18.46 33.19
CA SER A 60 33.89 -17.37 34.15
C SER A 60 33.56 -16.06 33.43
N GLY A 61 32.46 -15.44 33.85
CA GLY A 61 31.92 -14.22 33.24
C GLY A 61 30.42 -14.09 33.41
N SER A 62 29.90 -12.86 33.33
CA SER A 62 28.47 -12.57 33.35
C SER A 62 27.78 -13.20 32.13
N GLY A 63 26.77 -14.05 32.39
CA GLY A 63 26.00 -14.76 31.34
C GLY A 63 26.48 -16.18 31.03
N CYS A 64 27.55 -16.68 31.65
CA CYS A 64 28.14 -18.00 31.33
C CYS A 64 27.32 -19.24 31.73
N SER A 65 26.09 -19.10 32.23
CA SER A 65 25.30 -20.22 32.78
C SER A 65 24.95 -21.32 31.76
N ASN A 66 25.10 -21.06 30.47
CA ASN A 66 24.82 -22.00 29.39
C ASN A 66 26.05 -22.44 28.58
N GLY A 67 27.27 -22.02 28.96
CA GLY A 67 28.51 -22.44 28.31
C GLY A 67 28.71 -21.98 26.86
N HIS A 68 27.92 -21.02 26.37
CA HIS A 68 28.06 -20.50 25.00
C HIS A 68 29.08 -19.36 24.89
N LEU A 69 29.72 -19.28 23.72
CA LEU A 69 30.60 -18.18 23.33
C LEU A 69 29.81 -16.88 23.27
N ARG A 70 30.26 -15.88 24.03
CA ARG A 70 29.55 -14.59 24.12
C ARG A 70 30.52 -13.42 24.23
N ALA A 71 30.27 -12.40 23.43
CA ALA A 71 30.79 -11.06 23.59
C ALA A 71 29.66 -10.08 23.21
N GLU A 72 28.90 -9.57 24.18
CA GLU A 72 27.75 -8.70 23.91
C GLU A 72 27.53 -7.63 24.99
N ARG A 73 26.75 -6.60 24.66
CA ARG A 73 26.20 -5.62 25.59
C ARG A 73 24.71 -5.88 25.79
N ARG A 74 24.27 -5.87 27.04
CA ARG A 74 22.85 -5.78 27.42
C ARG A 74 22.54 -4.33 27.80
N TYR A 75 21.65 -3.70 27.06
CA TYR A 75 21.27 -2.30 27.29
C TYR A 75 20.25 -2.19 28.43
N LYS A 76 20.30 -1.10 29.19
CA LYS A 76 19.34 -0.75 30.25
C LYS A 76 18.17 0.03 29.69
N ASN A 77 17.57 -0.51 28.64
CA ASN A 77 16.47 0.08 27.89
C ASN A 77 15.17 -0.72 28.10
N ASP A 78 14.88 -1.09 29.34
CA ASP A 78 13.74 -1.94 29.65
C ASP A 78 12.41 -1.22 29.42
N TYR A 79 11.51 -1.80 28.63
CA TYR A 79 10.20 -1.22 28.32
C TYR A 79 9.08 -2.26 28.31
N SER A 80 7.86 -1.86 28.69
CA SER A 80 6.67 -2.75 28.67
C SER A 80 5.48 -2.16 27.92
N SER A 81 5.58 -0.92 27.45
CA SER A 81 4.54 -0.19 26.73
C SER A 81 5.17 0.84 25.78
N GLY A 82 4.37 1.45 24.92
CA GLY A 82 4.83 2.45 23.96
C GLY A 82 5.44 1.85 22.68
N THR A 83 6.06 2.72 21.88
CA THR A 83 6.79 2.31 20.66
C THR A 83 8.26 2.60 20.85
N HIS A 84 9.08 1.56 20.75
CA HIS A 84 10.52 1.61 21.00
C HIS A 84 11.26 1.21 19.74
N GLN A 85 12.35 1.89 19.46
CA GLN A 85 13.29 1.48 18.45
C GLN A 85 14.63 1.20 19.10
N PHE A 86 15.35 0.21 18.57
CA PHE A 86 16.78 0.03 18.82
C PHE A 86 17.48 -0.09 17.47
N GLY A 87 18.49 0.73 17.20
CA GLY A 87 19.19 0.65 15.93
C GLY A 87 20.62 1.19 15.93
N GLY A 88 21.35 0.87 14.88
CA GLY A 88 22.73 1.29 14.66
C GLY A 88 23.32 0.58 13.44
N THR A 89 24.63 0.71 13.24
CA THR A 89 25.34 0.08 12.13
C THR A 89 26.32 -0.94 12.67
N PHE A 90 26.35 -2.14 12.09
CA PHE A 90 27.41 -3.11 12.37
C PHE A 90 28.23 -3.41 11.12
N LYS A 91 29.49 -3.76 11.31
CA LYS A 91 30.39 -4.24 10.26
C LYS A 91 31.02 -5.54 10.71
N ILE A 92 31.00 -6.55 9.84
CA ILE A 92 31.70 -7.82 10.10
C ILE A 92 33.16 -7.65 9.71
N ASN A 93 34.06 -7.78 10.69
CA ASN A 93 35.50 -7.68 10.49
C ASN A 93 36.10 -8.99 10.00
N SER A 94 35.64 -10.11 10.56
CA SER A 94 36.04 -11.46 10.19
C SER A 94 34.97 -12.46 10.63
N MET A 95 34.79 -13.54 9.86
CA MET A 95 33.84 -14.60 10.21
C MET A 95 34.22 -15.89 9.52
N SER A 96 34.38 -16.97 10.28
CA SER A 96 34.43 -18.35 9.78
C SER A 96 33.25 -19.19 10.24
N GLY A 97 32.37 -18.63 11.07
CA GLY A 97 31.29 -19.35 11.71
C GLY A 97 29.94 -19.31 11.00
N THR A 98 28.95 -19.97 11.59
CA THR A 98 27.52 -19.91 11.21
C THR A 98 26.63 -19.97 12.45
N ARG A 99 25.39 -19.49 12.35
CA ARG A 99 24.41 -19.41 13.44
C ARG A 99 24.90 -18.62 14.66
N ILE A 100 25.58 -17.51 14.36
CA ILE A 100 26.06 -16.54 15.35
C ILE A 100 25.10 -15.35 15.36
N SER A 101 24.47 -15.12 16.51
CA SER A 101 23.59 -13.97 16.77
C SER A 101 24.41 -12.70 16.85
N ILE A 102 23.88 -11.63 16.23
CA ILE A 102 24.43 -10.27 16.29
C ILE A 102 23.54 -9.29 17.07
N LYS A 103 22.24 -9.59 17.20
CA LYS A 103 21.23 -8.74 17.86
C LYS A 103 20.14 -9.60 18.48
N GLN A 104 19.72 -9.26 19.70
CA GLN A 104 18.62 -9.93 20.40
C GLN A 104 17.66 -8.91 21.03
N THR A 105 16.39 -9.29 21.12
CA THR A 105 15.35 -8.60 21.89
C THR A 105 14.76 -9.62 22.85
N PHE A 106 14.91 -9.37 24.15
CA PHE A 106 14.42 -10.25 25.21
C PHE A 106 13.03 -9.83 25.66
N ASN A 107 12.25 -10.77 26.18
CA ASN A 107 11.02 -10.52 26.93
C ASN A 107 11.23 -10.89 28.41
N GLY A 108 12.07 -10.12 29.09
CA GLY A 108 12.35 -10.27 30.51
C GLY A 108 12.81 -11.68 30.85
N ASP A 109 12.18 -12.28 31.85
CA ASP A 109 12.49 -13.64 32.31
C ASP A 109 11.95 -14.74 31.38
N SER A 110 11.11 -14.38 30.37
CA SER A 110 10.59 -15.34 29.39
C SER A 110 11.65 -15.75 28.35
N GLY A 111 12.79 -15.05 28.31
CA GLY A 111 13.89 -15.33 27.39
C GLY A 111 13.88 -14.47 26.13
N PRO A 112 14.69 -14.83 25.11
CA PRO A 112 14.77 -14.08 23.86
C PRO A 112 13.47 -14.23 23.07
N TYR A 113 12.87 -13.11 22.67
CA TYR A 113 11.73 -13.09 21.76
C TYR A 113 12.16 -12.98 20.29
N PHE A 114 13.22 -12.22 20.03
CA PHE A 114 13.77 -12.10 18.68
C PHE A 114 15.29 -12.21 18.71
N ILE A 115 15.86 -13.00 17.80
CA ILE A 115 17.29 -13.20 17.65
C ILE A 115 17.63 -13.07 16.17
N MET A 116 18.48 -12.11 15.81
CA MET A 116 19.04 -11.99 14.48
C MET A 116 20.42 -12.62 14.43
N ALA A 117 20.56 -13.65 13.60
CA ALA A 117 21.81 -14.32 13.32
C ALA A 117 22.35 -13.98 11.93
N VAL A 118 23.65 -14.21 11.78
CA VAL A 118 24.38 -14.11 10.52
C VAL A 118 25.09 -15.42 10.21
N GLU A 119 25.29 -15.68 8.93
CA GLU A 119 26.08 -16.81 8.43
C GLU A 119 27.02 -16.38 7.28
N GLN A 120 27.94 -17.29 6.95
CA GLN A 120 28.85 -17.13 5.84
C GLN A 120 28.07 -16.91 4.52
N GLY A 121 28.50 -15.92 3.73
CA GLY A 121 27.76 -15.44 2.56
C GLY A 121 27.00 -14.14 2.80
N GLY A 122 26.82 -13.75 4.07
CA GLY A 122 26.27 -12.45 4.46
C GLY A 122 24.74 -12.44 4.58
N ARG A 123 24.11 -13.61 4.74
CA ARG A 123 22.69 -13.73 5.04
C ARG A 123 22.42 -13.40 6.51
N LEU A 124 21.50 -12.47 6.74
CA LEU A 124 20.88 -12.19 8.03
C LEU A 124 19.56 -12.93 8.14
N TYR A 125 19.29 -13.56 9.28
CA TYR A 125 18.06 -14.33 9.48
C TYR A 125 17.63 -14.36 10.95
N SER A 126 16.34 -14.64 11.19
CA SER A 126 15.82 -14.95 12.51
C SER A 126 16.34 -16.31 12.94
N ALA A 127 17.07 -16.39 14.06
CA ALA A 127 17.62 -17.65 14.55
C ALA A 127 16.51 -18.64 14.93
N GLU A 128 15.36 -18.13 15.37
CA GLU A 128 14.14 -18.90 15.55
C GLU A 128 13.39 -19.00 14.22
N GLY A 129 13.14 -20.22 13.74
CA GLY A 129 12.48 -20.51 12.46
C GLY A 129 13.31 -20.28 11.19
N GLY A 130 14.58 -19.84 11.30
CA GLY A 130 15.50 -19.73 10.16
C GLY A 130 15.12 -18.68 9.11
N LYS A 131 14.19 -17.76 9.44
CA LYS A 131 13.64 -16.80 8.48
C LYS A 131 14.68 -15.81 7.98
N THR A 132 15.12 -15.95 6.73
CA THR A 132 15.92 -14.91 6.05
C THR A 132 15.28 -13.54 6.20
N ILE A 133 16.03 -12.62 6.80
CA ILE A 133 15.69 -11.20 6.95
C ILE A 133 16.27 -10.46 5.75
N ALA A 134 17.57 -10.61 5.48
CA ALA A 134 18.19 -10.00 4.30
C ALA A 134 19.32 -10.90 3.80
N ASP A 135 19.43 -11.09 2.49
CA ASP A 135 20.41 -11.99 1.91
C ASP A 135 21.57 -11.24 1.25
N GLY A 136 22.79 -11.75 1.41
CA GLY A 136 24.01 -11.19 0.81
C GLY A 136 24.43 -9.79 1.28
N VAL A 137 23.75 -9.19 2.27
CA VAL A 137 23.99 -7.81 2.72
C VAL A 137 25.11 -7.69 3.76
N ALA A 138 25.30 -8.71 4.60
CA ALA A 138 26.23 -8.70 5.74
C ALA A 138 27.54 -9.44 5.42
N LYS A 139 28.14 -9.17 4.27
CA LYS A 139 29.44 -9.76 3.90
C LYS A 139 30.55 -9.19 4.77
N VAL A 140 31.64 -9.94 4.95
CA VAL A 140 32.84 -9.45 5.64
C VAL A 140 33.32 -8.16 4.98
N GLY A 141 33.50 -7.11 5.78
CA GLY A 141 33.87 -5.77 5.32
C GLY A 141 32.69 -4.82 5.04
N ALA A 142 31.47 -5.33 4.87
CA ALA A 142 30.28 -4.51 4.62
C ALA A 142 29.72 -3.92 5.91
N SER A 143 29.34 -2.64 5.86
CA SER A 143 28.59 -1.97 6.93
C SER A 143 27.09 -2.13 6.67
N VAL A 144 26.35 -2.59 7.67
CA VAL A 144 24.91 -2.83 7.59
C VAL A 144 24.22 -2.08 8.71
N ARG A 145 23.23 -1.26 8.35
CA ARG A 145 22.36 -0.59 9.32
C ARG A 145 21.20 -1.50 9.70
N ILE A 146 20.94 -1.62 11.00
CA ILE A 146 19.82 -2.39 11.56
C ILE A 146 18.99 -1.48 12.44
N ASN A 147 17.68 -1.53 12.30
CA ASN A 147 16.74 -0.94 13.22
C ASN A 147 15.65 -1.97 13.57
N THR A 148 15.34 -2.14 14.84
CA THR A 148 14.22 -2.94 15.31
C THR A 148 13.21 -2.01 15.96
N VAL A 149 11.95 -2.03 15.52
CA VAL A 149 10.86 -1.21 16.07
C VAL A 149 9.84 -2.14 16.72
N HIS A 150 9.56 -1.94 18.00
CA HIS A 150 8.56 -2.68 18.75
C HIS A 150 7.48 -1.74 19.27
N ASN A 151 6.26 -1.91 18.78
CA ASN A 151 5.07 -1.31 19.38
C ASN A 151 4.41 -2.33 20.32
N ALA A 152 4.64 -2.17 21.62
CA ALA A 152 4.15 -3.10 22.63
C ALA A 152 2.61 -3.07 22.77
N GLY A 153 1.97 -1.93 22.44
CA GLY A 153 0.51 -1.80 22.48
C GLY A 153 -0.19 -2.51 21.32
N LEU A 154 0.37 -2.39 20.11
CA LEU A 154 -0.12 -3.08 18.91
C LEU A 154 0.42 -4.51 18.77
N LYS A 155 1.28 -4.97 19.69
CA LYS A 155 1.95 -6.27 19.61
C LYS A 155 2.69 -6.47 18.28
N GLN A 156 3.33 -5.40 17.80
CA GLN A 156 3.96 -5.38 16.49
C GLN A 156 5.47 -5.19 16.61
N TYR A 157 6.25 -6.11 16.04
CA TYR A 157 7.70 -6.08 16.01
C TYR A 157 8.21 -6.09 14.57
N ILE A 158 9.01 -5.09 14.20
CA ILE A 158 9.48 -4.87 12.83
C ILE A 158 11.00 -4.78 12.83
N VAL A 159 11.65 -5.34 11.81
CA VAL A 159 13.09 -5.21 11.58
C VAL A 159 13.34 -4.59 10.23
N TYR A 160 14.20 -3.58 10.24
CA TYR A 160 14.69 -2.90 9.06
C TYR A 160 16.18 -3.19 8.88
N VAL A 161 16.57 -3.44 7.63
CA VAL A 161 17.96 -3.58 7.22
C VAL A 161 18.24 -2.53 6.15
N ASN A 162 19.24 -1.69 6.37
CA ASN A 162 19.58 -0.55 5.50
C ASN A 162 18.38 0.35 5.20
N GLY A 163 17.51 0.57 6.20
CA GLY A 163 16.32 1.43 6.09
C GLY A 163 15.10 0.78 5.42
N LYS A 164 15.25 -0.42 4.84
CA LYS A 164 14.13 -1.19 4.26
C LYS A 164 13.55 -2.14 5.29
N GLU A 165 12.23 -2.21 5.40
CA GLU A 165 11.56 -3.23 6.21
C GLU A 165 11.79 -4.62 5.61
N MET A 166 12.31 -5.53 6.43
CA MET A 166 12.70 -6.87 6.01
C MET A 166 11.99 -7.98 6.79
N PHE A 167 11.48 -7.66 7.98
CA PHE A 167 10.71 -8.60 8.80
C PHE A 167 9.66 -7.86 9.61
N ARG A 168 8.49 -8.47 9.76
CA ARG A 168 7.40 -8.01 10.61
C ARG A 168 6.74 -9.21 11.28
N ASP A 169 6.44 -9.04 12.56
CA ASP A 169 5.55 -9.88 13.36
C ASP A 169 4.46 -8.97 13.97
N ASN A 170 3.19 -9.33 13.79
CA ASN A 170 2.03 -8.58 14.30
C ASN A 170 1.41 -9.24 15.55
N ASN A 171 2.07 -10.25 16.12
CA ASN A 171 1.60 -11.02 17.27
C ASN A 171 2.68 -11.12 18.38
N ALA A 172 3.48 -10.07 18.55
CA ALA A 172 4.48 -10.01 19.62
C ALA A 172 3.84 -10.23 21.01
N PRO A 173 4.47 -10.98 21.92
CA PRO A 173 3.92 -11.22 23.25
C PRO A 173 3.86 -9.92 24.05
N GLY A 174 3.04 -9.90 25.10
CA GLY A 174 3.16 -8.87 26.14
C GLY A 174 4.33 -9.17 27.07
N GLY A 175 4.80 -8.17 27.82
CA GLY A 175 5.82 -8.35 28.85
C GLY A 175 6.77 -7.15 28.94
N SER A 176 7.99 -7.40 29.41
CA SER A 176 9.03 -6.38 29.57
C SER A 176 10.18 -6.72 28.64
N PHE A 177 10.59 -5.79 27.80
CA PHE A 177 11.56 -6.02 26.74
C PHE A 177 12.83 -5.22 26.95
N TYR A 178 13.95 -5.76 26.49
CA TYR A 178 15.22 -5.05 26.43
C TYR A 178 16.09 -5.61 25.29
N ASP A 179 17.09 -4.84 24.87
CA ASP A 179 17.91 -5.17 23.72
C ASP A 179 19.32 -5.60 24.10
N LYS A 180 19.88 -6.51 23.31
CA LYS A 180 21.28 -6.90 23.37
C LYS A 180 21.93 -6.90 21.99
N ILE A 181 23.20 -6.51 21.90
CA ILE A 181 23.97 -6.54 20.66
C ILE A 181 25.40 -7.01 20.89
N GLY A 182 25.95 -7.73 19.93
CA GLY A 182 27.27 -8.34 20.01
C GLY A 182 27.25 -9.75 19.43
N ALA A 183 28.31 -10.52 19.61
CA ALA A 183 28.43 -11.87 19.08
C ALA A 183 28.03 -12.93 20.11
N TYR A 184 27.07 -13.78 19.77
CA TYR A 184 26.60 -14.90 20.61
C TYR A 184 26.36 -16.16 19.77
N THR A 185 26.97 -17.30 20.13
CA THR A 185 26.66 -18.57 19.44
C THR A 185 25.34 -19.16 19.94
N THR A 186 24.49 -19.59 19.01
CA THR A 186 23.35 -20.45 19.35
C THR A 186 23.82 -21.88 19.67
N ASN A 187 22.95 -22.76 20.17
CA ASN A 187 23.29 -24.14 20.54
C ASN A 187 23.95 -24.95 19.40
N SER A 188 23.63 -24.59 18.16
CA SER A 188 24.15 -25.23 16.94
C SER A 188 25.17 -24.36 16.18
N GLY A 189 25.57 -23.22 16.74
CA GLY A 189 26.52 -22.31 16.11
C GLY A 189 27.97 -22.74 16.34
N ASN A 190 28.82 -22.50 15.35
CA ASN A 190 30.24 -22.80 15.40
C ASN A 190 31.05 -21.72 14.68
N GLY A 191 32.38 -21.74 14.87
CA GLY A 191 33.33 -20.84 14.21
C GLY A 191 33.42 -19.45 14.87
N ASP A 192 34.34 -18.63 14.35
CA ASP A 192 34.62 -17.31 14.92
C ASP A 192 33.78 -16.20 14.26
N LEU A 193 33.64 -15.09 15.00
CA LEU A 193 33.06 -13.84 14.50
C LEU A 193 33.72 -12.67 15.21
N SER A 194 34.06 -11.63 14.45
CA SER A 194 34.42 -10.30 14.94
C SER A 194 33.53 -9.26 14.27
N ILE A 195 32.79 -8.47 15.05
CA ILE A 195 31.94 -7.37 14.57
C ILE A 195 32.25 -6.07 15.28
N THR A 196 32.16 -4.95 14.57
CA THR A 196 32.18 -3.60 15.14
C THR A 196 30.79 -2.99 15.02
N CYS A 197 30.22 -2.49 16.12
CA CYS A 197 28.89 -1.89 16.13
C CYS A 197 28.97 -0.41 16.52
N ALA A 198 28.52 0.50 15.67
CA ALA A 198 28.55 1.95 15.87
C ALA A 198 27.14 2.56 15.86
N HIS A 199 27.01 3.78 16.41
CA HIS A 199 25.77 4.58 16.41
C HIS A 199 24.55 3.86 17.01
N LEU A 200 24.78 3.09 18.08
CA LEU A 200 23.74 2.34 18.77
C LEU A 200 22.88 3.29 19.60
N THR A 201 21.70 3.61 19.08
CA THR A 201 20.74 4.54 19.69
C THR A 201 19.38 3.86 19.80
N PRO A 202 18.79 3.84 21.01
CA PRO A 202 17.39 3.48 21.19
C PRO A 202 16.51 4.73 21.28
N PRO A 203 15.81 5.15 20.21
CA PRO A 203 14.79 6.17 20.34
C PRO A 203 13.45 5.57 20.81
N SER A 204 12.67 6.32 21.59
CA SER A 204 11.33 5.93 22.04
C SER A 204 10.26 6.97 21.69
N LYS A 205 9.00 6.54 21.61
CA LYS A 205 7.82 7.41 21.55
C LYS A 205 7.03 7.22 22.84
N GLU A 206 7.11 8.17 23.75
CA GLU A 206 6.15 8.27 24.84
C GLU A 206 4.89 8.98 24.34
N PHE A 207 3.75 8.31 24.40
CA PHE A 207 2.47 9.02 24.47
C PHE A 207 2.32 9.48 25.92
N PRO A 208 2.17 10.78 26.22
CA PRO A 208 1.88 11.22 27.56
C PRO A 208 0.53 10.62 27.98
N ASN A 209 0.60 9.60 28.83
CA ASN A 209 -0.55 9.07 29.50
C ASN A 209 -1.05 10.19 30.42
N VAL A 210 -2.23 10.73 30.13
CA VAL A 210 -2.94 11.64 31.04
C VAL A 210 -3.30 10.84 32.30
N LYS A 211 -2.37 10.83 33.26
CA LYS A 211 -2.56 10.80 34.72
C LYS A 211 -1.19 10.56 35.38
N ASN A 212 -0.60 11.66 35.82
CA ASN A 212 0.56 11.63 36.70
C ASN A 212 0.16 11.18 38.11
N GLN A 213 1.08 10.47 38.76
CA GLN A 213 1.36 10.45 40.20
C GLN A 213 0.16 10.48 41.19
N ILE A 214 -0.04 9.38 41.92
CA ILE A 214 -0.05 9.29 43.40
C ILE A 214 -0.42 7.84 43.82
N ALA A 215 0.23 7.36 44.89
CA ALA A 215 -0.07 6.18 45.71
C ALA A 215 0.55 4.83 45.33
N ILE A 216 1.80 4.70 45.78
CA ILE A 216 2.40 3.46 46.31
C ILE A 216 1.55 2.94 47.50
N MET A 217 1.44 1.61 47.62
CA MET A 217 0.84 0.81 48.71
C MET A 217 -0.69 0.82 48.85
N ALA A 218 -1.36 -0.21 48.31
CA ALA A 218 -2.19 -1.17 49.08
C ALA A 218 -2.93 -2.13 48.13
N GLN A 219 -3.36 -3.28 48.67
CA GLN A 219 -4.25 -4.27 48.07
C GLN A 219 -3.64 -5.28 47.08
N ASN A 220 -2.59 -5.96 47.55
CA ASN A 220 -2.45 -7.39 47.30
C ASN A 220 -3.57 -8.17 48.01
N LYS A 221 -4.06 -9.25 47.37
CA LYS A 221 -4.96 -10.33 47.87
C LYS A 221 -6.45 -10.21 47.52
N SER A 222 -6.85 -10.48 46.27
CA SER A 222 -8.12 -11.21 46.01
C SER A 222 -8.22 -11.95 44.67
N SER A 223 -7.33 -11.71 43.69
CA SER A 223 -7.46 -12.29 42.33
C SER A 223 -6.80 -13.67 42.14
N LYS A 224 -6.11 -14.23 43.15
CA LYS A 224 -5.37 -15.51 43.03
C LYS A 224 -6.19 -16.77 43.34
N ARG A 225 -7.50 -16.68 43.60
CA ARG A 225 -8.33 -17.83 44.03
C ARG A 225 -9.37 -18.34 43.02
N LYS A 226 -9.47 -17.75 41.81
CA LYS A 226 -10.42 -18.21 40.76
C LYS A 226 -9.78 -18.80 39.49
N ARG A 227 -8.43 -18.85 39.38
CA ARG A 227 -7.72 -19.44 38.22
C ARG A 227 -7.26 -20.89 38.43
N ASN A 228 -7.20 -21.39 39.67
CA ASN A 228 -6.71 -22.74 39.97
C ASN A 228 -7.78 -23.86 39.91
N ALA A 229 -9.03 -23.56 39.56
CA ALA A 229 -10.11 -24.57 39.47
C ALA A 229 -10.36 -25.11 38.04
N LYS A 230 -9.77 -24.53 36.99
CA LYS A 230 -9.95 -24.98 35.60
C LYS A 230 -8.76 -25.74 35.00
N ALA A 231 -7.63 -25.81 35.71
CA ALA A 231 -6.42 -26.50 35.23
C ALA A 231 -6.32 -27.98 35.69
N GLN A 232 -7.20 -28.44 36.58
CA GLN A 232 -7.16 -29.82 37.13
C GLN A 232 -8.09 -30.83 36.42
N GLN A 233 -8.76 -30.46 35.33
CA GLN A 233 -9.66 -31.36 34.60
C GLN A 233 -9.15 -31.83 33.22
N ALA A 234 -7.96 -31.39 32.77
CA ALA A 234 -7.42 -31.74 31.45
C ALA A 234 -6.21 -32.70 31.47
N GLN A 235 -5.92 -33.34 32.61
CA GLN A 235 -4.87 -34.37 32.71
C GLN A 235 -5.46 -35.69 33.20
N LYS A 236 -6.06 -36.46 32.29
CA LYS A 236 -6.17 -37.92 32.38
C LYS A 236 -6.58 -38.48 31.02
N MET A 237 -5.60 -38.94 30.25
CA MET A 237 -5.57 -40.18 29.46
C MET A 237 -4.45 -40.08 28.41
N ALA A 238 -3.24 -40.48 28.81
CA ALA A 238 -2.21 -40.93 27.89
C ALA A 238 -1.69 -42.26 28.44
N LYS A 239 -1.99 -43.35 27.73
CA LYS A 239 -1.47 -44.69 27.98
C LYS A 239 -0.20 -44.84 27.14
N VAL A 240 0.82 -45.42 27.75
CA VAL A 240 2.13 -45.75 27.18
C VAL A 240 1.99 -46.98 26.28
N ASP A 241 2.59 -46.94 25.09
CA ASP A 241 3.23 -48.11 24.48
C ASP A 241 4.44 -47.65 23.66
N GLY A 242 5.56 -48.34 23.86
CA GLY A 242 6.87 -48.01 23.29
C GLY A 242 7.12 -48.69 21.94
N ALA A 243 7.67 -47.91 21.01
CA ALA A 243 8.46 -48.40 19.88
C ALA A 243 9.46 -47.31 19.46
N LEU A 244 10.63 -47.74 18.98
CA LEU A 244 11.87 -46.99 18.71
C LEU A 244 11.70 -45.66 17.93
N PRO A 245 12.50 -44.61 18.20
CA PRO A 245 12.50 -43.38 17.41
C PRO A 245 13.31 -43.56 16.12
N SER A 246 12.63 -43.43 14.97
CA SER A 246 13.24 -43.09 13.67
C SER A 246 13.80 -41.66 13.70
N PRO A 247 14.77 -41.30 12.82
CA PRO A 247 15.46 -40.01 12.87
C PRO A 247 14.52 -38.83 12.59
N ALA A 248 14.79 -37.69 13.23
CA ALA A 248 14.04 -36.45 13.05
C ALA A 248 14.10 -35.93 11.59
N PRO A 249 12.97 -35.47 11.00
CA PRO A 249 12.96 -34.87 9.67
C PRO A 249 13.57 -33.46 9.69
N ASP A 250 14.35 -33.13 8.65
CA ASP A 250 14.86 -31.79 8.37
C ASP A 250 13.70 -30.79 8.14
N ASP A 251 13.65 -29.70 8.92
CA ASP A 251 12.72 -28.58 8.76
C ASP A 251 13.12 -27.70 7.56
N PHE A 252 12.87 -28.18 6.34
CA PHE A 252 12.96 -27.39 5.12
C PHE A 252 11.55 -26.96 4.71
N GLU A 253 11.09 -25.78 5.15
CA GLU A 253 9.86 -25.17 4.62
C GLU A 253 10.17 -24.26 3.41
N PRO A 254 9.84 -24.71 2.19
CA PRO A 254 10.09 -23.96 0.97
C PRO A 254 9.24 -22.67 0.86
N ARG A 255 9.87 -21.57 0.39
CA ARG A 255 9.25 -20.23 0.32
C ARG A 255 8.76 -19.78 -1.04
N SER A 256 9.15 -20.51 -2.08
CA SER A 256 8.62 -20.33 -3.42
C SER A 256 8.03 -21.67 -3.83
N LEU A 257 6.83 -21.65 -4.40
CA LEU A 257 6.19 -22.87 -4.89
C LEU A 257 7.13 -23.66 -5.81
N HIS A 258 7.88 -22.93 -6.65
CA HIS A 258 8.88 -23.44 -7.59
C HIS A 258 10.09 -24.14 -6.94
N THR A 259 10.27 -24.03 -5.62
CA THR A 259 11.31 -24.78 -4.89
C THR A 259 10.87 -26.17 -4.46
N VAL A 260 9.59 -26.50 -4.65
CA VAL A 260 8.94 -27.76 -4.24
C VAL A 260 8.28 -28.47 -5.39
N ILE A 261 7.67 -27.69 -6.27
CA ILE A 261 6.86 -28.13 -7.40
C ILE A 261 7.27 -27.25 -8.58
N SER A 262 7.72 -27.85 -9.68
CA SER A 262 8.03 -27.11 -10.90
C SER A 262 6.77 -26.45 -11.50
N GLU A 263 6.94 -25.43 -12.33
CA GLU A 263 5.80 -24.80 -13.05
C GLU A 263 5.04 -25.82 -13.91
N GLU A 264 5.76 -26.72 -14.58
CA GLU A 264 5.18 -27.77 -15.42
C GLU A 264 4.35 -28.77 -14.61
N GLU A 265 4.84 -29.22 -13.43
CA GLU A 265 4.08 -30.11 -12.56
C GLU A 265 2.80 -29.45 -12.02
N LEU A 266 2.88 -28.16 -11.69
CA LEU A 266 1.72 -27.39 -11.23
C LEU A 266 0.68 -27.23 -12.35
N GLU A 267 1.12 -26.97 -13.58
CA GLU A 267 0.26 -26.87 -14.76
C GLU A 267 -0.43 -28.21 -15.05
N ILE A 268 0.32 -29.32 -15.08
CA ILE A 268 -0.22 -30.67 -15.29
C ILE A 268 -1.22 -31.05 -14.18
N ALA A 269 -0.92 -30.75 -12.91
CA ALA A 269 -1.82 -31.00 -11.81
C ALA A 269 -3.12 -30.19 -11.95
N THR A 270 -3.00 -28.91 -12.34
CA THR A 270 -4.14 -28.02 -12.58
C THR A 270 -5.01 -28.54 -13.73
N GLU A 271 -4.42 -28.94 -14.85
CA GLU A 271 -5.13 -29.49 -16.01
C GLU A 271 -5.81 -30.83 -15.67
N THR A 272 -5.13 -31.69 -14.91
CA THR A 272 -5.66 -32.98 -14.47
C THR A 272 -6.90 -32.79 -13.60
N LEU A 273 -6.81 -31.94 -12.57
CA LEU A 273 -7.94 -31.63 -11.68
C LEU A 273 -9.09 -30.97 -12.43
N THR A 274 -8.79 -30.04 -13.34
CA THR A 274 -9.78 -29.37 -14.19
C THR A 274 -10.50 -30.36 -15.11
N THR A 275 -9.77 -31.31 -15.70
CA THR A 275 -10.35 -32.35 -16.57
C THR A 275 -11.25 -33.30 -15.79
N LEU A 276 -10.81 -33.74 -14.60
CA LEU A 276 -11.62 -34.60 -13.74
C LEU A 276 -12.88 -33.91 -13.22
N ALA A 277 -12.83 -32.60 -12.96
CA ALA A 277 -13.99 -31.82 -12.56
C ALA A 277 -15.10 -31.82 -13.62
N LYS A 278 -14.76 -31.97 -14.91
CA LYS A 278 -15.74 -32.11 -16.01
C LYS A 278 -16.49 -33.44 -15.98
N TYR A 279 -15.97 -34.46 -15.28
CA TYR A 279 -16.57 -35.81 -15.21
C TYR A 279 -16.77 -36.29 -13.76
N PRO A 280 -17.74 -35.74 -13.00
CA PRO A 280 -17.94 -36.04 -11.57
C PRO A 280 -18.24 -37.52 -11.25
N ASN A 281 -18.69 -38.30 -12.23
CA ASN A 281 -18.91 -39.73 -12.03
C ASN A 281 -17.59 -40.51 -12.02
N LEU A 282 -16.58 -40.05 -12.77
CA LEU A 282 -15.24 -40.66 -12.77
C LEU A 282 -14.49 -40.32 -11.49
N THR A 283 -14.72 -39.14 -10.90
CA THR A 283 -14.10 -38.77 -9.63
C THR A 283 -14.57 -39.64 -8.47
N LYS A 284 -15.71 -40.35 -8.58
CA LYS A 284 -16.19 -41.33 -7.57
C LYS A 284 -15.57 -42.72 -7.75
N SER A 285 -14.86 -42.97 -8.84
CA SER A 285 -14.26 -44.27 -9.13
C SER A 285 -13.19 -44.65 -8.10
N LYS A 286 -12.91 -45.96 -8.01
CA LYS A 286 -11.86 -46.50 -7.12
C LYS A 286 -10.47 -45.92 -7.44
N PRO A 287 -10.05 -45.75 -8.70
CA PRO A 287 -8.77 -45.11 -9.04
C PRO A 287 -8.59 -43.69 -8.49
N CYS A 288 -9.66 -42.90 -8.36
CA CYS A 288 -9.56 -41.52 -7.86
C CYS A 288 -9.54 -41.41 -6.33
N ARG A 289 -9.47 -42.52 -5.58
CA ARG A 289 -9.54 -42.49 -4.10
C ARG A 289 -8.45 -41.62 -3.49
N ASP A 290 -7.20 -41.85 -3.85
CA ASP A 290 -6.06 -41.19 -3.21
C ASP A 290 -6.00 -39.71 -3.61
N LEU A 291 -6.36 -39.41 -4.86
CA LEU A 291 -6.54 -38.04 -5.33
C LEU A 291 -7.58 -37.28 -4.50
N ARG A 292 -8.74 -37.90 -4.18
CA ARG A 292 -9.77 -37.25 -3.34
C ARG A 292 -9.26 -36.94 -1.93
N VAL A 293 -8.45 -37.83 -1.34
CA VAL A 293 -7.84 -37.61 -0.02
C VAL A 293 -6.86 -36.45 -0.09
N ALA A 294 -5.94 -36.46 -1.07
CA ALA A 294 -4.95 -35.39 -1.26
C ALA A 294 -5.61 -34.02 -1.50
N VAL A 295 -6.65 -33.95 -2.33
CA VAL A 295 -7.40 -32.71 -2.59
C VAL A 295 -8.13 -32.22 -1.33
N TYR A 296 -8.66 -33.13 -0.50
CA TYR A 296 -9.29 -32.76 0.76
C TYR A 296 -8.27 -32.16 1.73
N ASP A 297 -7.11 -32.79 1.91
CA ASP A 297 -6.06 -32.30 2.82
C ASP A 297 -5.48 -30.97 2.33
N PHE A 298 -5.27 -30.84 1.01
CA PHE A 298 -4.89 -29.56 0.38
C PHE A 298 -5.94 -28.48 0.67
N ARG A 299 -7.23 -28.79 0.48
CA ARG A 299 -8.31 -27.83 0.77
C ARG A 299 -8.31 -27.40 2.24
N GLN A 300 -8.04 -28.31 3.18
CA GLN A 300 -7.99 -28.00 4.62
C GLN A 300 -6.78 -27.13 5.00
N SER A 301 -5.66 -27.25 4.27
CA SER A 301 -4.45 -26.44 4.51
C SER A 301 -4.48 -25.07 3.83
N CYS A 302 -5.36 -24.86 2.85
CA CYS A 302 -5.58 -23.55 2.22
C CYS A 302 -6.14 -22.52 3.22
N THR A 303 -5.31 -21.58 3.65
CA THR A 303 -5.70 -20.46 4.54
C THR A 303 -6.11 -19.19 3.79
N THR A 304 -6.29 -19.29 2.48
CA THR A 304 -6.74 -18.20 1.59
C THR A 304 -8.07 -18.54 0.93
N GLY A 305 -8.72 -17.54 0.34
CA GLY A 305 -9.93 -17.77 -0.42
C GLY A 305 -11.15 -18.12 0.43
N VAL A 306 -12.12 -18.80 -0.16
CA VAL A 306 -13.43 -19.08 0.45
C VAL A 306 -13.33 -19.94 1.71
N ASN A 307 -12.32 -20.81 1.80
CA ASN A 307 -12.14 -21.70 2.95
C ASN A 307 -11.76 -20.93 4.23
N SER A 308 -10.97 -19.85 4.13
CA SER A 308 -10.60 -19.05 5.32
C SER A 308 -11.63 -17.99 5.70
N ALA A 309 -12.60 -17.72 4.81
CA ALA A 309 -13.71 -16.81 5.07
C ALA A 309 -14.94 -17.52 5.67
N GLU A 310 -14.88 -18.83 5.93
CA GLU A 310 -15.97 -19.56 6.56
C GLU A 310 -16.24 -19.02 7.99
N GLY A 311 -17.45 -18.53 8.23
CA GLY A 311 -17.82 -17.85 9.49
C GLY A 311 -17.41 -16.37 9.60
N ALA A 312 -16.76 -15.80 8.57
CA ALA A 312 -16.46 -14.37 8.52
C ALA A 312 -17.68 -13.52 8.11
N ASN A 313 -17.55 -12.19 8.20
CA ASN A 313 -18.60 -11.27 7.75
C ASN A 313 -18.80 -11.31 6.22
N LEU A 314 -19.92 -10.77 5.73
CA LEU A 314 -20.26 -10.82 4.31
C LEU A 314 -19.20 -10.17 3.42
N THR A 315 -18.59 -9.04 3.83
CA THR A 315 -17.51 -8.39 3.07
C THR A 315 -16.31 -9.32 2.88
N ALA A 316 -15.88 -10.03 3.93
CA ALA A 316 -14.76 -10.96 3.82
C ALA A 316 -15.11 -12.15 2.92
N ARG A 317 -16.33 -12.69 3.04
CA ARG A 317 -16.82 -13.81 2.22
C ARG A 317 -16.94 -13.44 0.74
N VAL A 318 -17.44 -12.25 0.42
CA VAL A 318 -17.49 -11.74 -0.96
C VAL A 318 -16.07 -11.57 -1.51
N THR A 319 -15.17 -10.96 -0.74
CA THR A 319 -13.76 -10.78 -1.15
C THR A 319 -13.10 -12.11 -1.48
N ALA A 320 -13.31 -13.11 -0.64
CA ALA A 320 -12.79 -14.45 -0.82
C ALA A 320 -13.38 -15.14 -2.06
N ALA A 321 -14.69 -15.02 -2.28
CA ALA A 321 -15.35 -15.59 -3.46
C ALA A 321 -14.87 -14.93 -4.78
N ILE A 322 -14.68 -13.61 -4.81
CA ILE A 322 -14.13 -12.92 -5.99
C ILE A 322 -12.68 -13.36 -6.24
N ALA A 323 -11.85 -13.44 -5.19
CA ALA A 323 -10.46 -13.86 -5.30
C ALA A 323 -10.30 -15.29 -5.84
N ASP A 324 -11.21 -16.20 -5.46
CA ASP A 324 -11.22 -17.60 -5.92
C ASP A 324 -12.02 -17.80 -7.23
N GLU A 325 -12.39 -16.73 -7.92
CA GLU A 325 -13.22 -16.75 -9.14
C GLU A 325 -14.57 -17.49 -8.98
N LYS A 326 -15.13 -17.49 -7.77
CA LYS A 326 -16.45 -18.03 -7.41
C LYS A 326 -17.54 -16.98 -7.56
N TYR A 327 -17.77 -16.55 -8.80
CA TYR A 327 -18.62 -15.40 -9.11
C TYR A 327 -20.10 -15.61 -8.79
N LEU A 328 -20.64 -16.81 -8.98
CA LEU A 328 -22.01 -17.14 -8.56
C LEU A 328 -22.18 -17.01 -7.05
N GLU A 329 -21.27 -17.58 -6.26
CA GLU A 329 -21.27 -17.45 -4.81
C GLU A 329 -21.11 -15.99 -4.38
N ALA A 330 -20.22 -15.23 -5.02
CA ALA A 330 -20.06 -13.79 -4.77
C ALA A 330 -21.39 -13.04 -5.00
N ARG A 331 -22.09 -13.32 -6.10
CA ARG A 331 -23.39 -12.70 -6.41
C ARG A 331 -24.48 -13.05 -5.38
N ILE A 332 -24.53 -14.30 -4.91
CA ILE A 332 -25.45 -14.70 -3.84
C ILE A 332 -25.18 -13.92 -2.56
N LEU A 333 -23.90 -13.79 -2.17
CA LEU A 333 -23.48 -13.03 -0.99
C LEU A 333 -23.74 -11.53 -1.12
N LEU A 334 -23.55 -10.95 -2.31
CA LEU A 334 -23.86 -9.55 -2.61
C LEU A 334 -25.37 -9.29 -2.57
N ALA A 335 -26.19 -10.22 -3.05
CA ALA A 335 -27.65 -10.15 -2.92
C ALA A 335 -28.08 -10.22 -1.46
N GLU A 336 -27.48 -11.12 -0.66
CA GLU A 336 -27.69 -11.19 0.78
C GLU A 336 -27.31 -9.87 1.47
N MET A 337 -26.15 -9.30 1.13
CA MET A 337 -25.67 -8.02 1.65
C MET A 337 -26.67 -6.88 1.36
N ARG A 338 -27.21 -6.81 0.14
CA ARG A 338 -28.28 -5.86 -0.24
C ARG A 338 -29.55 -6.07 0.57
N LEU A 339 -30.02 -7.31 0.70
CA LEU A 339 -31.25 -7.63 1.45
C LEU A 339 -31.15 -7.26 2.93
N ARG A 340 -29.94 -7.34 3.50
CA ARG A 340 -29.65 -6.94 4.87
C ARG A 340 -29.36 -5.44 5.02
N ASN A 341 -29.30 -4.70 3.91
CA ASN A 341 -28.88 -3.30 3.88
C ASN A 341 -27.50 -3.10 4.57
N GLU A 342 -26.60 -4.08 4.38
CA GLU A 342 -25.21 -4.03 4.83
C GLU A 342 -24.36 -3.40 3.72
N GLU A 343 -23.36 -2.61 4.11
CA GLU A 343 -22.46 -1.93 3.16
C GLU A 343 -21.02 -2.42 3.32
N PRO A 344 -20.27 -2.65 2.22
CA PRO A 344 -18.85 -2.93 2.32
C PRO A 344 -18.08 -1.69 2.75
N LYS A 345 -16.87 -1.88 3.28
CA LYS A 345 -15.91 -0.78 3.42
C LYS A 345 -15.50 -0.29 2.03
N LEU A 346 -15.28 1.01 1.85
CA LEU A 346 -14.85 1.59 0.57
C LEU A 346 -13.63 0.86 -0.02
N GLY A 347 -12.61 0.58 0.80
CA GLY A 347 -11.42 -0.14 0.34
C GLY A 347 -11.67 -1.57 -0.15
N ALA A 348 -12.74 -2.23 0.30
CA ALA A 348 -13.18 -3.52 -0.24
C ALA A 348 -13.90 -3.32 -1.59
N LEU A 349 -14.80 -2.33 -1.67
CA LEU A 349 -15.50 -1.97 -2.89
C LEU A 349 -14.53 -1.62 -4.04
N CYS A 350 -13.57 -0.71 -3.80
CA CYS A 350 -12.53 -0.35 -4.77
C CYS A 350 -11.72 -1.58 -5.22
N ARG A 351 -11.44 -2.51 -4.30
CA ARG A 351 -10.70 -3.73 -4.61
C ARG A 351 -11.52 -4.67 -5.49
N TRP A 352 -12.79 -4.93 -5.17
CA TRP A 352 -13.64 -5.82 -5.96
C TRP A 352 -13.79 -5.34 -7.40
N VAL A 353 -14.01 -4.05 -7.61
CA VAL A 353 -14.06 -3.45 -8.95
C VAL A 353 -12.76 -3.70 -9.71
N ARG A 354 -11.61 -3.43 -9.06
CA ARG A 354 -10.28 -3.62 -9.65
C ARG A 354 -9.93 -5.08 -9.91
N ASP A 355 -10.39 -6.01 -9.08
CA ASP A 355 -10.09 -7.43 -9.25
C ASP A 355 -10.98 -8.06 -10.35
N LEU A 356 -12.16 -7.49 -10.61
CA LEU A 356 -13.04 -7.92 -11.71
C LEU A 356 -12.58 -7.40 -13.08
N ASP A 357 -12.06 -6.16 -13.16
CA ASP A 357 -11.35 -5.56 -14.31
C ASP A 357 -11.85 -5.98 -15.72
N VAL A 358 -13.15 -5.80 -15.99
CA VAL A 358 -13.80 -6.36 -17.19
C VAL A 358 -14.46 -5.31 -18.10
N VAL A 359 -14.64 -4.07 -17.63
CA VAL A 359 -15.37 -3.05 -18.38
C VAL A 359 -14.59 -2.65 -19.61
N SER A 360 -13.40 -2.07 -19.39
CA SER A 360 -12.48 -1.60 -20.42
C SER A 360 -11.89 -2.81 -21.17
N GLN A 361 -11.87 -2.76 -22.50
CA GLN A 361 -11.24 -3.80 -23.32
C GLN A 361 -9.90 -3.29 -23.86
N PRO A 362 -8.84 -4.13 -23.87
CA PRO A 362 -7.53 -3.72 -24.34
C PRO A 362 -7.56 -3.26 -25.80
N ASN A 363 -6.60 -2.40 -26.17
CA ASN A 363 -6.34 -1.95 -27.54
C ASN A 363 -7.48 -1.18 -28.22
N GLY A 364 -8.30 -0.45 -27.45
CA GLY A 364 -9.35 0.41 -28.02
C GLY A 364 -10.48 -0.38 -28.69
N VAL A 365 -10.65 -1.65 -28.32
CA VAL A 365 -11.83 -2.43 -28.72
C VAL A 365 -13.05 -1.79 -28.09
N SER A 366 -14.12 -1.64 -28.87
CA SER A 366 -15.37 -1.04 -28.42
C SER A 366 -15.85 -1.73 -27.13
N LEU A 367 -16.18 -0.93 -26.11
CA LEU A 367 -16.82 -1.41 -24.89
C LEU A 367 -18.10 -2.22 -25.17
N ASP A 368 -18.74 -1.95 -26.32
CA ASP A 368 -19.93 -2.63 -26.88
C ASP A 368 -19.59 -3.83 -27.78
N SER A 369 -18.37 -4.39 -27.71
CA SER A 369 -18.04 -5.54 -28.55
C SER A 369 -19.02 -6.69 -28.28
N PRO A 370 -19.77 -7.18 -29.29
CA PRO A 370 -20.72 -8.27 -29.13
C PRO A 370 -20.04 -9.62 -28.83
N GLU A 371 -18.71 -9.68 -28.91
CA GLU A 371 -17.89 -10.89 -28.76
C GLU A 371 -17.27 -11.04 -27.36
N ARG A 372 -17.98 -10.63 -26.30
CA ARG A 372 -17.54 -10.91 -24.92
C ARG A 372 -17.58 -12.41 -24.61
N SER A 373 -16.52 -12.92 -24.00
CA SER A 373 -16.42 -14.33 -23.61
C SER A 373 -17.46 -14.68 -22.53
N ALA A 374 -17.72 -15.97 -22.33
CA ALA A 374 -18.61 -16.41 -21.24
C ALA A 374 -18.11 -15.94 -19.86
N LYS A 375 -16.79 -15.90 -19.66
CA LYS A 375 -16.17 -15.38 -18.43
C LYS A 375 -16.41 -13.88 -18.26
N ASP A 376 -16.26 -13.10 -19.33
CA ASP A 376 -16.50 -11.64 -19.28
C ASP A 376 -17.95 -11.31 -18.91
N LYS A 377 -18.91 -12.10 -19.43
CA LYS A 377 -20.34 -11.96 -19.08
C LYS A 377 -20.59 -12.23 -17.60
N GLU A 378 -19.94 -13.25 -17.04
CA GLU A 378 -20.02 -13.57 -15.62
C GLU A 378 -19.38 -12.49 -14.73
N LEU A 379 -18.22 -11.97 -15.14
CA LEU A 379 -17.54 -10.86 -14.50
C LEU A 379 -18.37 -9.58 -14.51
N LEU A 380 -18.96 -9.20 -15.66
CA LEU A 380 -19.83 -8.03 -15.77
C LEU A 380 -21.09 -8.17 -14.91
N ALA A 381 -21.69 -9.36 -14.89
CA ALA A 381 -22.84 -9.61 -14.03
C ALA A 381 -22.48 -9.53 -12.53
N THR A 382 -21.26 -9.92 -12.18
CA THR A 382 -20.74 -9.79 -10.81
C THR A 382 -20.41 -8.34 -10.48
N LEU A 383 -19.87 -7.57 -11.42
CA LEU A 383 -19.62 -6.15 -11.27
C LEU A 383 -20.93 -5.37 -11.07
N ASP A 384 -21.96 -5.67 -11.85
CA ASP A 384 -23.31 -5.13 -11.63
C ASP A 384 -23.81 -5.46 -10.21
N ALA A 385 -23.68 -6.71 -9.75
CA ALA A 385 -24.06 -7.08 -8.40
C ALA A 385 -23.27 -6.31 -7.32
N VAL A 386 -21.97 -6.05 -7.54
CA VAL A 386 -21.12 -5.23 -6.66
C VAL A 386 -21.64 -3.80 -6.58
N VAL A 387 -21.90 -3.16 -7.73
CA VAL A 387 -22.37 -1.77 -7.80
C VAL A 387 -23.76 -1.61 -7.19
N ARG A 388 -24.64 -2.63 -7.29
CA ARG A 388 -25.98 -2.60 -6.66
C ARG A 388 -25.94 -2.60 -5.13
N VAL A 389 -24.82 -2.93 -4.49
CA VAL A 389 -24.68 -2.79 -3.03
C VAL A 389 -24.43 -1.34 -2.64
N SER A 390 -23.72 -0.57 -3.47
CA SER A 390 -23.28 0.79 -3.17
C SER A 390 -24.12 1.89 -3.84
N CYS A 391 -24.81 1.56 -4.92
CA CYS A 391 -25.53 2.52 -5.76
C CYS A 391 -26.98 2.10 -6.00
N ALA A 392 -27.85 3.10 -6.18
CA ALA A 392 -29.24 2.87 -6.54
C ALA A 392 -29.35 2.37 -7.99
N VAL A 393 -30.36 1.53 -8.22
CA VAL A 393 -30.71 1.09 -9.57
C VAL A 393 -31.31 2.26 -10.35
N ASP A 394 -30.81 2.47 -11.55
CA ASP A 394 -31.31 3.48 -12.46
C ASP A 394 -32.58 2.98 -13.15
N MET A 395 -33.72 3.35 -12.56
CA MET A 395 -35.05 3.01 -13.08
C MET A 395 -35.52 3.92 -14.22
N LYS A 396 -34.76 4.97 -14.56
CA LYS A 396 -35.17 5.98 -15.54
C LYS A 396 -34.64 5.71 -16.94
N ALA A 397 -33.50 5.02 -17.05
CA ALA A 397 -32.93 4.68 -18.34
C ALA A 397 -33.86 3.78 -19.18
N PRO A 398 -33.80 3.92 -20.51
CA PRO A 398 -34.37 2.93 -21.42
C PRO A 398 -33.75 1.55 -21.15
N LEU A 399 -34.55 0.50 -21.30
CA LEU A 399 -34.02 -0.86 -21.31
C LEU A 399 -33.07 -1.04 -22.51
N PRO A 400 -32.04 -1.89 -22.37
CA PRO A 400 -31.11 -2.16 -23.46
C PRO A 400 -31.86 -2.70 -24.68
N ALA A 401 -31.50 -2.20 -25.87
CA ALA A 401 -32.08 -2.67 -27.13
C ALA A 401 -31.84 -4.16 -27.37
N ASN A 402 -30.71 -4.68 -26.88
CA ASN A 402 -30.38 -6.10 -26.85
C ASN A 402 -30.42 -6.63 -25.40
N PRO A 403 -31.36 -7.51 -25.03
CA PRO A 403 -31.43 -8.11 -23.69
C PRO A 403 -30.19 -8.94 -23.31
N ALA A 404 -29.40 -9.37 -24.29
CA ALA A 404 -28.15 -10.10 -24.04
C ALA A 404 -26.95 -9.18 -23.77
N SER A 405 -27.12 -7.85 -23.84
CA SER A 405 -26.04 -6.90 -23.55
C SER A 405 -25.87 -6.68 -22.05
N HIS A 406 -24.62 -6.72 -21.60
CA HIS A 406 -24.23 -6.43 -20.22
C HIS A 406 -23.86 -4.95 -20.01
N ILE A 407 -23.72 -4.16 -21.09
CA ILE A 407 -23.50 -2.72 -21.04
C ILE A 407 -24.51 -2.04 -21.96
N SER A 408 -25.28 -1.08 -21.43
CA SER A 408 -26.27 -0.31 -22.16
C SER A 408 -25.83 1.14 -22.29
N PHE A 409 -25.36 1.53 -23.48
CA PHE A 409 -24.92 2.89 -23.76
C PHE A 409 -26.07 3.88 -23.75
N GLN A 410 -25.85 4.99 -23.07
CA GLN A 410 -26.77 6.10 -22.99
C GLN A 410 -26.26 7.25 -23.87
N PRO A 411 -27.13 8.15 -24.32
CA PRO A 411 -26.71 9.33 -25.07
C PRO A 411 -25.64 10.11 -24.33
N SER A 412 -24.65 10.61 -25.06
CA SER A 412 -23.57 11.38 -24.48
C SER A 412 -24.06 12.71 -23.91
N TRP A 413 -23.59 13.04 -22.71
CA TRP A 413 -23.80 14.35 -22.12
C TRP A 413 -22.67 15.29 -22.58
N ASP A 414 -22.98 16.08 -23.59
CA ASP A 414 -22.08 17.05 -24.22
C ASP A 414 -22.56 18.48 -23.95
N LEU A 415 -21.73 19.24 -23.23
CA LEU A 415 -21.99 20.64 -22.91
C LEU A 415 -20.98 21.59 -23.57
N ARG A 416 -20.20 21.10 -24.55
CA ARG A 416 -19.27 21.92 -25.34
C ARG A 416 -20.02 22.99 -26.14
N ALA A 417 -19.35 24.11 -26.38
CA ALA A 417 -19.89 25.14 -27.26
C ALA A 417 -19.85 24.68 -28.72
N SER A 418 -20.81 25.14 -29.53
CA SER A 418 -20.80 24.94 -30.98
C SER A 418 -19.78 25.89 -31.62
N GLY A 419 -18.51 25.49 -31.65
CA GLY A 419 -17.42 26.27 -32.23
C GLY A 419 -16.19 25.42 -32.51
N THR A 420 -15.20 25.98 -33.19
CA THR A 420 -13.91 25.31 -33.39
C THR A 420 -13.17 25.25 -32.05
N PRO A 421 -12.77 24.05 -31.58
CA PRO A 421 -11.99 23.92 -30.35
C PRO A 421 -10.64 24.65 -30.43
N ASP A 422 -10.15 25.11 -29.29
CA ASP A 422 -8.81 25.68 -29.20
C ASP A 422 -7.75 24.60 -29.51
N PRO A 423 -6.79 24.84 -30.42
CA PRO A 423 -5.81 23.83 -30.82
C PRO A 423 -4.66 23.70 -29.80
N ILE A 424 -4.99 23.41 -28.53
CA ILE A 424 -4.03 23.38 -27.42
C ILE A 424 -2.95 22.33 -27.65
N TYR A 425 -3.31 21.10 -27.98
CA TYR A 425 -2.32 20.04 -28.18
C TYR A 425 -1.39 20.31 -29.37
N ALA A 426 -1.87 20.96 -30.43
CA ALA A 426 -1.02 21.38 -31.54
C ALA A 426 0.07 22.36 -31.06
N SER A 427 -0.27 23.29 -30.16
CA SER A 427 0.70 24.22 -29.56
C SER A 427 1.73 23.54 -28.65
N VAL A 428 1.40 22.36 -28.08
CA VAL A 428 2.38 21.53 -27.36
C VAL A 428 3.36 20.91 -28.35
N LEU A 429 2.85 20.32 -29.44
CA LEU A 429 3.67 19.63 -30.44
C LEU A 429 4.65 20.56 -31.15
N ASP A 430 4.23 21.77 -31.50
CA ASP A 430 5.08 22.78 -32.15
C ASP A 430 5.85 23.68 -31.14
N LYS A 431 5.66 23.43 -29.83
CA LYS A 431 6.26 24.17 -28.71
C LYS A 431 5.86 25.65 -28.61
N SER A 432 4.84 26.10 -29.34
CA SER A 432 4.31 27.47 -29.23
C SER A 432 3.49 27.71 -27.96
N ILE A 433 3.14 26.65 -27.22
CA ILE A 433 2.42 26.78 -25.94
C ILE A 433 3.24 27.49 -24.86
N PHE A 434 4.57 27.42 -24.95
CA PHE A 434 5.47 28.00 -23.96
C PHE A 434 5.50 29.52 -24.09
N ALA A 435 5.33 30.20 -22.96
CA ALA A 435 5.41 31.66 -22.91
C ALA A 435 6.85 32.15 -23.15
N LYS A 436 7.03 33.44 -23.48
CA LYS A 436 8.37 34.01 -23.68
C LYS A 436 9.25 33.94 -22.44
N ASP A 437 8.63 33.87 -21.27
CA ASP A 437 9.22 33.78 -19.93
C ASP A 437 9.16 32.35 -19.36
N GLN A 438 8.98 31.32 -20.20
CA GLN A 438 8.86 29.93 -19.76
C GLN A 438 10.04 29.48 -18.89
N ASP A 439 11.27 29.93 -19.17
CA ASP A 439 12.45 29.59 -18.37
C ASP A 439 12.29 29.99 -16.90
N ALA A 440 11.60 31.11 -16.62
CA ALA A 440 11.31 31.56 -15.26
C ALA A 440 10.28 30.66 -14.58
N VAL A 441 9.22 30.24 -15.30
CA VAL A 441 8.20 29.31 -14.81
C VAL A 441 8.84 27.96 -14.47
N THR A 442 9.60 27.38 -15.39
CA THR A 442 10.30 26.10 -15.20
C THR A 442 11.28 26.18 -14.02
N SER A 443 12.07 27.25 -13.93
CA SER A 443 13.01 27.45 -12.82
C SER A 443 12.32 27.65 -11.47
N SER A 444 11.04 28.03 -11.47
CA SER A 444 10.25 28.20 -10.25
C SER A 444 9.51 26.93 -9.81
N MET A 445 9.42 25.92 -10.67
CA MET A 445 8.91 24.59 -10.31
C MET A 445 9.99 23.84 -9.55
N ARG A 446 9.84 23.77 -8.22
CA ARG A 446 10.77 23.05 -7.36
C ARG A 446 10.23 21.67 -7.02
N ILE A 447 11.13 20.72 -6.80
CA ILE A 447 10.78 19.39 -6.31
C ILE A 447 10.61 19.47 -4.78
N LEU A 448 9.47 18.98 -4.29
CA LEU A 448 9.15 18.77 -2.87
C LEU A 448 9.60 17.40 -2.39
N GLU A 449 9.25 16.37 -3.14
CA GLU A 449 9.48 14.98 -2.78
C GLU A 449 9.64 14.16 -4.05
N THR A 450 10.56 13.20 -4.03
CA THR A 450 10.66 12.16 -5.06
C THR A 450 10.53 10.80 -4.41
N VAL A 451 9.46 10.08 -4.76
CA VAL A 451 9.25 8.69 -4.33
C VAL A 451 9.76 7.77 -5.45
N PRO A 452 10.82 6.97 -5.23
CA PRO A 452 11.28 5.98 -6.20
C PRO A 452 10.17 5.03 -6.64
N GLY A 453 10.14 4.65 -7.92
CA GLY A 453 9.04 3.85 -8.49
C GLY A 453 8.72 2.58 -7.71
N HIS A 454 9.76 1.82 -7.32
CA HIS A 454 9.61 0.59 -6.53
C HIS A 454 9.09 0.80 -5.09
N LEU A 455 9.11 2.05 -4.58
CA LEU A 455 8.55 2.43 -3.27
C LEU A 455 7.16 3.07 -3.37
N ARG A 456 6.68 3.35 -4.59
CA ARG A 456 5.29 3.79 -4.80
C ARG A 456 4.33 2.68 -4.33
N LYS A 457 3.10 3.08 -4.03
CA LYS A 457 2.02 2.17 -3.61
C LYS A 457 0.82 2.37 -4.54
N PRO A 458 0.57 1.47 -5.50
CA PRO A 458 1.36 0.29 -5.84
C PRO A 458 2.73 0.64 -6.47
N PRO A 459 3.70 -0.30 -6.48
CA PRO A 459 4.98 -0.11 -7.15
C PRO A 459 4.82 0.25 -8.63
N ASN A 460 5.76 1.01 -9.16
CA ASN A 460 5.74 1.52 -10.53
C ASN A 460 7.15 1.51 -11.14
N HIS A 461 7.24 1.44 -12.46
CA HIS A 461 8.51 1.55 -13.17
C HIS A 461 9.12 2.96 -13.08
N HIS A 462 8.29 3.99 -12.89
CA HIS A 462 8.71 5.39 -12.85
C HIS A 462 8.53 6.02 -11.45
N PRO A 463 9.41 6.95 -11.05
CA PRO A 463 9.26 7.67 -9.79
C PRO A 463 8.01 8.55 -9.79
N ALA A 464 7.51 8.88 -8.60
CA ALA A 464 6.52 9.94 -8.41
C ALA A 464 7.25 11.18 -7.89
N ILE A 465 7.25 12.25 -8.69
CA ILE A 465 7.90 13.51 -8.34
C ILE A 465 6.81 14.52 -8.02
N LEU A 466 6.82 15.05 -6.79
CA LEU A 466 5.94 16.11 -6.33
C LEU A 466 6.65 17.44 -6.55
N TYR A 467 6.05 18.29 -7.37
CA TYR A 467 6.49 19.64 -7.62
C TYR A 467 5.64 20.62 -6.81
N THR A 468 6.18 21.80 -6.54
CA THR A 468 5.40 22.97 -6.12
C THR A 468 5.96 24.23 -6.76
N THR A 469 5.21 25.32 -6.62
CA THR A 469 5.48 26.62 -7.23
C THR A 469 5.46 27.71 -6.17
N LYS A 470 6.11 28.83 -6.48
CA LYS A 470 5.90 30.06 -5.71
C LYS A 470 4.48 30.58 -5.98
N PRO A 471 3.91 31.37 -5.05
CA PRO A 471 2.63 32.04 -5.29
C PRO A 471 2.61 32.80 -6.62
N ASP A 472 1.50 32.66 -7.34
CA ASP A 472 1.23 33.30 -8.63
C ASP A 472 2.22 32.95 -9.77
N THR A 473 3.04 31.90 -9.65
CA THR A 473 3.83 31.37 -10.79
C THR A 473 2.92 31.00 -11.97
N ILE A 474 1.78 30.37 -11.70
CA ILE A 474 0.73 30.09 -12.70
C ILE A 474 -0.48 30.94 -12.30
N PRO A 475 -0.63 32.16 -12.83
CA PRO A 475 -1.63 33.10 -12.33
C PRO A 475 -3.03 32.72 -12.79
N LEU A 476 -3.97 32.74 -11.84
CA LEU A 476 -5.40 32.79 -12.12
C LEU A 476 -5.89 34.24 -12.17
N SER A 477 -6.78 34.56 -13.10
CA SER A 477 -7.36 35.90 -13.24
C SER A 477 -8.09 36.35 -11.98
N GLU A 478 -7.92 37.63 -11.61
CA GLU A 478 -8.62 38.24 -10.47
C GLU A 478 -10.13 38.36 -10.71
N SER A 479 -10.55 38.51 -11.97
CA SER A 479 -11.97 38.41 -12.33
C SER A 479 -12.36 36.95 -12.48
N ASN A 480 -13.45 36.57 -11.80
CA ASN A 480 -14.04 35.26 -11.97
C ASN A 480 -14.63 35.12 -13.38
N PRO A 481 -14.40 33.99 -14.07
CA PRO A 481 -15.09 33.73 -15.32
C PRO A 481 -16.60 33.59 -15.08
N ALA A 482 -17.38 33.57 -16.16
CA ALA A 482 -18.83 33.39 -16.10
C ALA A 482 -19.21 31.92 -15.82
N THR A 483 -18.79 31.41 -14.66
CA THR A 483 -18.93 30.01 -14.26
C THR A 483 -20.40 29.60 -14.19
N THR A 484 -20.76 28.47 -14.80
CA THR A 484 -22.13 27.92 -14.78
C THR A 484 -22.16 26.50 -14.24
N TYR A 485 -23.27 26.11 -13.61
CA TYR A 485 -23.44 24.80 -12.97
C TYR A 485 -24.53 23.99 -13.65
N HIS A 486 -24.23 22.74 -13.99
CA HIS A 486 -25.12 21.83 -14.70
C HIS A 486 -25.16 20.49 -13.96
N THR A 487 -26.34 20.03 -13.56
CA THR A 487 -26.51 18.70 -12.96
C THR A 487 -26.79 17.68 -14.05
N HIS A 488 -26.16 16.50 -13.97
CA HIS A 488 -26.43 15.43 -14.91
C HIS A 488 -27.88 14.94 -14.73
N PRO A 489 -28.68 14.77 -15.81
CA PRO A 489 -30.10 14.45 -15.70
C PRO A 489 -30.38 13.06 -15.11
N ASN A 490 -29.50 12.08 -15.38
CA ASN A 490 -29.68 10.68 -14.98
C ASN A 490 -28.72 10.20 -13.87
N VAL A 491 -27.41 10.50 -13.98
CA VAL A 491 -26.41 10.08 -12.99
C VAL A 491 -26.55 10.87 -11.68
N PRO A 492 -26.83 10.22 -10.53
CA PRO A 492 -27.04 10.90 -9.26
C PRO A 492 -25.80 11.66 -8.80
N ASN A 493 -25.99 12.90 -8.32
CA ASN A 493 -24.95 13.76 -7.74
C ASN A 493 -23.73 14.03 -8.64
N LEU A 494 -23.82 13.71 -9.94
CA LEU A 494 -22.85 14.13 -10.93
C LEU A 494 -23.23 15.52 -11.46
N SER A 495 -22.26 16.41 -11.52
CA SER A 495 -22.42 17.74 -12.08
C SER A 495 -21.21 18.17 -12.90
N LEU A 496 -21.44 19.11 -13.82
CA LEU A 496 -20.41 19.80 -14.57
C LEU A 496 -20.44 21.29 -14.23
N ILE A 497 -19.33 21.82 -13.71
CA ILE A 497 -19.11 23.24 -13.50
C ILE A 497 -18.32 23.74 -14.72
N LYS A 498 -18.93 24.57 -15.57
CA LYS A 498 -18.27 25.11 -16.76
C LYS A 498 -17.59 26.43 -16.48
N ASP A 499 -16.57 26.75 -17.27
CA ASP A 499 -15.87 28.03 -17.21
C ASP A 499 -15.31 28.30 -15.81
N VAL A 500 -14.67 27.28 -15.21
CA VAL A 500 -13.93 27.42 -13.94
C VAL A 500 -12.55 28.01 -14.21
N LEU A 501 -11.89 27.52 -15.26
CA LEU A 501 -10.67 28.07 -15.80
C LEU A 501 -10.91 28.62 -17.21
N THR A 502 -10.23 29.70 -17.53
CA THR A 502 -10.16 30.22 -18.90
C THR A 502 -9.22 29.36 -19.76
N PRO A 503 -9.37 29.37 -21.10
CA PRO A 503 -8.43 28.68 -21.99
C PRO A 503 -6.96 29.08 -21.78
N LYS A 504 -6.71 30.35 -21.40
CA LYS A 504 -5.36 30.84 -21.12
C LYS A 504 -4.77 30.22 -19.84
N GLU A 505 -5.58 30.10 -18.79
CA GLU A 505 -5.17 29.44 -17.53
C GLU A 505 -4.89 27.95 -17.76
N CYS A 506 -5.75 27.26 -18.52
CA CYS A 506 -5.51 25.87 -18.90
C CYS A 506 -4.20 25.68 -19.68
N LYS A 507 -3.95 26.51 -20.70
CA LYS A 507 -2.68 26.50 -21.46
C LYS A 507 -1.47 26.73 -20.57
N ALA A 508 -1.55 27.65 -19.61
CA ALA A 508 -0.44 27.93 -18.68
C ALA A 508 -0.12 26.72 -17.77
N ILE A 509 -1.14 26.01 -17.28
CA ILE A 509 -0.92 24.79 -16.50
C ILE A 509 -0.30 23.67 -17.35
N ILE A 510 -0.80 23.48 -18.57
CA ILE A 510 -0.23 22.48 -19.51
C ILE A 510 1.22 22.82 -19.83
N ALA A 511 1.53 24.09 -20.15
CA ALA A 511 2.89 24.54 -20.43
C ALA A 511 3.83 24.28 -19.25
N ALA A 512 3.39 24.52 -18.02
CA ALA A 512 4.20 24.25 -16.85
C ALA A 512 4.49 22.75 -16.65
N GLY A 513 3.49 21.90 -16.87
CA GLY A 513 3.66 20.44 -16.83
C GLY A 513 4.57 19.89 -17.93
N GLU A 514 4.42 20.38 -19.16
CA GLU A 514 5.29 19.97 -20.29
C GLU A 514 6.74 20.43 -20.09
N ALA A 515 6.97 21.50 -19.33
CA ALA A 515 8.31 21.99 -19.04
C ALA A 515 9.07 21.14 -17.99
N VAL A 516 8.37 20.48 -17.06
CA VAL A 516 8.96 19.57 -16.07
C VAL A 516 8.87 18.09 -16.46
N GLU A 517 8.35 17.82 -17.67
CA GLU A 517 8.13 16.51 -18.27
C GLU A 517 7.07 15.65 -17.56
N PHE A 518 6.06 15.22 -18.33
CA PHE A 518 5.09 14.23 -17.88
C PHE A 518 5.71 12.83 -17.90
N LEU A 519 5.90 12.22 -16.73
CA LEU A 519 6.46 10.87 -16.60
C LEU A 519 5.40 9.79 -16.80
N PRO A 520 5.71 8.65 -17.45
CA PRO A 520 4.74 7.57 -17.60
C PRO A 520 4.29 7.00 -16.25
N ASP A 521 3.02 6.63 -16.15
CA ASP A 521 2.44 5.89 -15.04
C ASP A 521 2.26 4.42 -15.43
N GLU A 522 3.25 3.61 -15.05
CA GLU A 522 3.33 2.20 -15.44
C GLU A 522 3.50 1.33 -14.18
N PRO A 523 2.38 0.93 -13.54
CA PRO A 523 2.42 0.08 -12.34
C PRO A 523 3.07 -1.27 -12.64
N VAL A 524 3.91 -1.76 -11.72
CA VAL A 524 4.52 -3.09 -11.83
C VAL A 524 3.43 -4.14 -11.60
N ARG A 525 3.25 -5.05 -12.55
CA ARG A 525 2.28 -6.15 -12.49
C ARG A 525 2.97 -7.51 -12.55
N ASP A 526 2.46 -8.48 -11.78
CA ASP A 526 3.03 -9.83 -11.70
C ASP A 526 2.87 -10.65 -13.01
N ARG A 527 1.93 -10.28 -13.88
CA ARG A 527 1.60 -11.02 -15.12
C ARG A 527 2.31 -10.52 -16.38
N GLY A 528 3.29 -9.62 -16.27
CA GLY A 528 4.11 -9.18 -17.42
C GLY A 528 3.43 -8.23 -18.42
N ASP A 529 2.11 -8.04 -18.35
CA ASP A 529 1.42 -7.02 -19.14
C ASP A 529 1.72 -5.62 -18.60
N THR A 530 2.48 -4.84 -19.36
CA THR A 530 2.72 -3.42 -19.10
C THR A 530 1.73 -2.56 -19.90
N SER A 531 1.07 -1.63 -19.21
CA SER A 531 0.19 -0.65 -19.83
C SER A 531 0.47 0.71 -19.20
N ILE A 532 0.87 1.67 -20.03
CA ILE A 532 1.01 3.07 -19.63
C ILE A 532 -0.40 3.63 -19.52
N LEU A 533 -0.87 3.80 -18.29
CA LEU A 533 -2.24 4.27 -18.01
C LEU A 533 -2.40 5.74 -18.36
N ALA A 534 -1.37 6.53 -18.04
CA ALA A 534 -1.28 7.96 -18.32
C ALA A 534 0.19 8.38 -18.26
N HIS A 535 0.49 9.61 -18.65
CA HIS A 535 1.67 10.30 -18.14
C HIS A 535 1.22 11.30 -17.08
N ASN A 536 2.02 11.56 -16.06
CA ASN A 536 1.66 12.48 -14.99
C ASN A 536 2.83 13.34 -14.52
N PHE A 537 2.47 14.44 -13.88
CA PHE A 537 3.28 15.05 -12.85
C PHE A 537 2.37 15.38 -11.65
N TYR A 538 2.94 15.40 -10.45
CA TYR A 538 2.21 15.77 -9.24
C TYR A 538 2.56 17.21 -8.87
N TRP A 539 1.54 18.04 -8.67
CA TRP A 539 1.72 19.44 -8.32
C TRP A 539 1.03 19.72 -6.98
N ILE A 540 1.79 20.10 -5.97
CA ILE A 540 1.25 20.64 -4.72
C ILE A 540 1.07 22.14 -4.94
N ILE A 541 -0.17 22.56 -5.17
CA ILE A 541 -0.48 23.97 -5.46
C ILE A 541 -0.19 24.87 -4.26
N ASP A 542 0.23 26.10 -4.54
CA ASP A 542 0.37 27.12 -3.51
C ASP A 542 -1.00 27.61 -3.01
N THR A 543 -1.00 28.22 -1.84
CA THR A 543 -2.22 28.68 -1.17
C THR A 543 -2.95 29.76 -1.97
N THR A 544 -2.23 30.63 -2.69
CA THR A 544 -2.87 31.68 -3.50
C THR A 544 -3.64 31.08 -4.68
N PHE A 545 -3.04 30.14 -5.40
CA PHE A 545 -3.74 29.40 -6.46
C PHE A 545 -4.95 28.65 -5.91
N HIS A 546 -4.77 27.95 -4.78
CA HIS A 546 -5.84 27.22 -4.09
C HIS A 546 -7.02 28.14 -3.75
N ASP A 547 -6.77 29.24 -3.05
CA ASP A 547 -7.84 30.11 -2.54
C ASP A 547 -8.61 30.80 -3.67
N LYS A 548 -7.90 31.22 -4.73
CA LYS A 548 -8.53 31.78 -5.95
C LYS A 548 -9.44 30.74 -6.62
N LEU A 549 -8.96 29.51 -6.79
CA LEU A 549 -9.76 28.45 -7.41
C LEU A 549 -10.96 28.07 -6.52
N TRP A 550 -10.74 27.91 -5.21
CA TRP A 550 -11.79 27.60 -4.24
C TRP A 550 -12.87 28.68 -4.20
N ALA A 551 -12.49 29.96 -4.24
CA ALA A 551 -13.45 31.07 -4.30
C ALA A 551 -14.36 30.98 -5.55
N ARG A 552 -13.83 30.52 -6.70
CA ARG A 552 -14.62 30.31 -7.92
C ARG A 552 -15.61 29.15 -7.80
N VAL A 553 -15.23 28.06 -7.15
CA VAL A 553 -16.00 26.80 -7.19
C VAL A 553 -16.84 26.51 -5.95
N SER A 554 -16.48 27.06 -4.79
CA SER A 554 -17.19 26.80 -3.52
C SER A 554 -18.69 27.10 -3.55
N PRO A 555 -19.22 28.09 -4.31
CA PRO A 555 -20.67 28.29 -4.41
C PRO A 555 -21.43 27.12 -5.07
N PHE A 556 -20.72 26.28 -5.83
CA PHE A 556 -21.28 25.15 -6.58
C PHE A 556 -21.02 23.80 -5.91
N ILE A 557 -20.26 23.79 -4.82
CA ILE A 557 -19.90 22.60 -4.07
C ILE A 557 -20.92 22.40 -2.93
N PRO A 558 -21.42 21.17 -2.70
CA PRO A 558 -22.29 20.90 -1.56
C PRO A 558 -21.62 21.30 -0.24
N ARG A 559 -22.15 22.34 0.40
CA ARG A 559 -21.54 22.86 1.63
C ARG A 559 -21.59 21.87 2.79
N ILE A 560 -22.67 21.09 2.90
CA ILE A 560 -22.91 20.12 3.97
C ILE A 560 -23.47 18.84 3.35
N ILE A 561 -22.87 17.69 3.70
CA ILE A 561 -23.36 16.35 3.34
C ILE A 561 -23.32 15.48 4.58
N ASP A 562 -24.46 14.92 4.98
CA ASP A 562 -24.59 14.07 6.17
C ASP A 562 -23.98 14.71 7.44
N GLY A 563 -24.12 16.04 7.57
CA GLY A 563 -23.55 16.83 8.68
C GLY A 563 -22.05 17.14 8.56
N LYS A 564 -21.36 16.64 7.53
CA LYS A 564 -19.95 16.95 7.23
C LYS A 564 -19.85 18.22 6.40
N THR A 565 -19.04 19.18 6.83
CA THR A 565 -18.89 20.48 6.15
C THR A 565 -17.73 20.45 5.17
N SER A 566 -17.92 21.01 3.97
CA SER A 566 -16.85 21.18 2.98
C SER A 566 -15.81 22.23 3.43
N ARG A 567 -14.52 21.96 3.23
CA ARG A 567 -13.41 22.77 3.76
C ARG A 567 -12.52 23.40 2.69
N GLY A 568 -12.37 22.75 1.54
CA GLY A 568 -11.49 23.23 0.47
C GLY A 568 -11.28 22.20 -0.61
N LEU A 569 -10.28 22.45 -1.45
CA LEU A 569 -9.76 21.47 -2.41
C LEU A 569 -8.46 20.90 -1.89
N ASN A 570 -8.24 19.61 -2.15
CA ASN A 570 -6.95 19.00 -1.91
C ASN A 570 -5.87 19.70 -2.74
N ARG A 571 -4.81 20.18 -2.06
CA ARG A 571 -3.71 20.88 -2.74
C ARG A 571 -2.86 19.94 -3.60
N ARG A 572 -2.99 18.63 -3.47
CA ARG A 572 -2.29 17.65 -4.30
C ARG A 572 -3.00 17.45 -5.64
N PHE A 573 -2.60 18.22 -6.63
CA PHE A 573 -3.09 18.12 -7.99
C PHE A 573 -2.34 17.01 -8.73
N ARG A 574 -3.09 16.02 -9.21
CA ARG A 574 -2.57 14.97 -10.08
C ARG A 574 -2.88 15.39 -11.52
N VAL A 575 -1.87 15.86 -12.23
CA VAL A 575 -2.06 16.34 -13.61
C VAL A 575 -1.68 15.22 -14.55
N TYR A 576 -2.61 14.83 -15.42
CA TYR A 576 -2.47 13.70 -16.31
C TYR A 576 -2.51 14.14 -17.77
N ARG A 577 -1.71 13.46 -18.59
CA ARG A 577 -1.76 13.47 -20.06
C ARG A 577 -2.04 12.06 -20.57
N TYR A 578 -3.16 11.90 -21.27
CA TYR A 578 -3.54 10.68 -21.96
C TYR A 578 -3.29 10.87 -23.46
N VAL A 579 -2.51 9.98 -24.05
CA VAL A 579 -2.19 9.94 -25.49
C VAL A 579 -2.97 8.79 -26.15
N PRO A 580 -3.00 8.65 -27.48
CA PRO A 580 -3.78 7.61 -28.12
C PRO A 580 -3.44 6.21 -27.59
N GLY A 581 -4.47 5.44 -27.25
CA GLY A 581 -4.37 4.12 -26.62
C GLY A 581 -4.26 4.13 -25.08
N ALA A 582 -3.99 5.29 -24.45
CA ALA A 582 -4.04 5.42 -23.01
C ALA A 582 -5.50 5.49 -22.53
N GLU A 583 -5.80 4.70 -21.50
CA GLU A 583 -7.10 4.63 -20.84
C GLU A 583 -6.92 4.63 -19.33
N TYR A 584 -7.95 5.05 -18.61
CA TYR A 584 -8.02 4.89 -17.17
C TYR A 584 -9.15 3.95 -16.82
N ARG A 585 -8.78 2.70 -16.49
CA ARG A 585 -9.72 1.59 -16.30
C ARG A 585 -10.81 1.89 -15.27
N SER A 586 -11.90 1.17 -15.40
CA SER A 586 -13.06 1.27 -14.50
C SER A 586 -12.66 1.09 -13.03
N HIS A 587 -13.02 2.05 -12.20
CA HIS A 587 -12.65 2.10 -10.78
C HIS A 587 -13.63 2.93 -9.96
N ILE A 588 -13.46 2.87 -8.65
CA ILE A 588 -14.08 3.78 -7.68
C ILE A 588 -12.97 4.55 -6.98
N ASP A 589 -13.17 5.85 -6.84
CA ASP A 589 -12.20 6.74 -6.24
C ASP A 589 -12.10 6.56 -4.72
N GLY A 590 -10.87 6.37 -4.23
CA GLY A 590 -10.57 6.32 -2.81
C GLY A 590 -10.62 7.70 -2.15
N ALA A 591 -10.88 7.73 -0.85
CA ALA A 591 -10.80 8.95 -0.04
C ALA A 591 -9.34 9.35 0.21
N TRP A 592 -9.09 10.66 0.26
CA TRP A 592 -7.78 11.26 0.52
C TRP A 592 -7.89 12.29 1.66
N PRO A 593 -6.92 12.33 2.60
CA PRO A 593 -6.83 13.44 3.54
C PRO A 593 -6.34 14.71 2.83
N PRO A 594 -6.54 15.89 3.43
CA PRO A 594 -5.98 17.13 2.90
C PRO A 594 -4.46 17.05 2.80
N SER A 595 -3.89 17.45 1.67
CA SER A 595 -2.43 17.51 1.52
C SER A 595 -1.94 18.95 1.57
N GLY A 596 -0.72 19.13 2.06
CA GLY A 596 -0.15 20.45 2.27
C GLY A 596 1.38 20.50 2.19
N ILE A 597 1.91 21.64 2.59
CA ILE A 597 3.35 21.88 2.71
C ILE A 597 3.59 22.47 4.09
N SER A 598 4.53 21.91 4.84
CA SER A 598 4.90 22.36 6.18
C SER A 598 5.60 23.72 6.16
N ALA A 599 5.73 24.34 7.33
CA ALA A 599 6.53 25.56 7.49
C ALA A 599 8.03 25.33 7.15
N ASP A 600 8.50 24.09 7.28
CA ASP A 600 9.87 23.67 6.95
C ASP A 600 10.01 23.25 5.47
N ASP A 601 9.03 23.59 4.63
CA ASP A 601 9.02 23.38 3.18
C ASP A 601 8.91 21.91 2.73
N GLU A 602 8.41 21.03 3.61
CA GLU A 602 8.23 19.59 3.37
C GLU A 602 6.79 19.21 2.99
N TYR A 603 6.62 18.16 2.19
CA TYR A 603 5.29 17.64 1.84
C TYR A 603 4.58 17.02 3.05
N ILE A 604 3.32 17.37 3.26
CA ILE A 604 2.45 16.78 4.27
C ILE A 604 1.34 16.00 3.56
N TYR A 605 1.28 14.68 3.80
CA TYR A 605 0.24 13.81 3.25
C TYR A 605 -1.16 14.11 3.82
N ASP A 606 -1.24 14.31 5.15
CA ASP A 606 -2.47 14.63 5.89
C ASP A 606 -2.25 15.89 6.74
N ASP A 607 -2.62 17.03 6.17
CA ASP A 607 -2.54 18.38 6.72
C ASP A 607 -3.84 18.78 7.45
N SER A 608 -4.60 17.79 7.94
CA SER A 608 -5.82 18.05 8.71
C SER A 608 -5.47 18.83 9.98
N PRO A 609 -6.26 19.84 10.37
CA PRO A 609 -6.04 20.53 11.63
C PRO A 609 -6.08 19.55 12.82
N PRO A 610 -5.26 19.76 13.87
CA PRO A 610 -5.26 18.90 15.06
C PRO A 610 -6.66 18.75 15.66
N GLY A 611 -7.10 17.50 15.84
CA GLY A 611 -8.43 17.17 16.38
C GLY A 611 -9.60 17.39 15.41
N LYS A 612 -9.36 17.80 14.16
CA LYS A 612 -10.39 18.00 13.13
C LYS A 612 -9.99 17.28 11.84
N LYS A 613 -10.07 15.95 11.88
CA LYS A 613 -9.73 15.12 10.72
C LYS A 613 -10.65 15.41 9.54
N GLN A 614 -10.06 15.47 8.36
CA GLN A 614 -10.75 15.70 7.10
C GLN A 614 -10.47 14.56 6.13
N SER A 615 -11.42 14.34 5.23
CA SER A 615 -11.29 13.38 4.13
C SER A 615 -12.10 13.85 2.93
N SER A 616 -11.65 13.49 1.74
CA SER A 616 -12.37 13.84 0.52
C SER A 616 -13.59 12.98 0.28
N LEU A 617 -14.68 13.64 -0.15
CA LEU A 617 -15.96 13.02 -0.48
C LEU A 617 -16.42 13.29 -1.91
N PHE A 618 -15.76 14.21 -2.63
CA PHE A 618 -16.07 14.51 -4.04
C PHE A 618 -14.81 14.58 -4.88
N THR A 619 -14.83 13.88 -6.02
CA THR A 619 -13.77 13.98 -7.01
C THR A 619 -13.99 15.28 -7.76
N PHE A 620 -12.92 16.05 -7.87
CA PHE A 620 -12.88 17.29 -8.64
C PHE A 620 -12.00 17.04 -9.87
N LEU A 621 -12.64 16.72 -10.99
CA LEU A 621 -11.98 16.35 -12.24
C LEU A 621 -12.04 17.52 -13.23
N LEU A 622 -10.95 18.29 -13.30
CA LEU A 622 -10.85 19.49 -14.13
C LEU A 622 -10.25 19.13 -15.50
N TYR A 623 -10.93 19.49 -16.57
CA TYR A 623 -10.49 19.26 -17.95
C TYR A 623 -9.70 20.49 -18.45
N LEU A 624 -8.46 20.26 -18.93
CA LEU A 624 -7.58 21.34 -19.40
C LEU A 624 -7.62 21.53 -20.91
N ASN A 625 -8.26 20.62 -21.64
CA ASN A 625 -8.45 20.69 -23.09
C ASN A 625 -9.65 19.80 -23.51
N ASP A 626 -10.13 19.93 -24.74
CA ASP A 626 -11.28 19.16 -25.26
C ASP A 626 -11.23 18.83 -26.77
N GLU A 627 -10.12 19.17 -27.45
CA GLU A 627 -9.86 18.97 -28.88
C GLU A 627 -9.29 17.57 -29.23
N PHE A 628 -9.86 16.53 -28.64
CA PHE A 628 -9.49 15.12 -28.89
C PHE A 628 -10.72 14.23 -29.20
N GLU A 629 -10.44 13.03 -29.72
CA GLU A 629 -11.44 11.99 -29.99
C GLU A 629 -11.33 10.86 -28.94
N GLY A 630 -12.47 10.32 -28.51
CA GLY A 630 -12.57 9.45 -27.33
C GLY A 630 -12.33 10.21 -26.03
N GLY A 631 -11.80 9.54 -25.01
CA GLY A 631 -11.40 10.18 -23.76
C GLY A 631 -12.57 10.72 -22.91
N GLU A 632 -13.80 10.27 -23.11
CA GLU A 632 -14.93 10.55 -22.24
C GLU A 632 -14.66 10.10 -20.80
N THR A 633 -15.26 10.78 -19.82
CA THR A 633 -15.41 10.22 -18.48
C THR A 633 -16.73 9.45 -18.47
N MET A 634 -16.67 8.13 -18.40
CA MET A 634 -17.84 7.26 -18.50
C MET A 634 -18.24 6.77 -17.11
N PHE A 635 -19.51 6.95 -16.76
CA PHE A 635 -20.08 6.50 -15.49
C PHE A 635 -20.99 5.29 -15.70
N PHE A 636 -20.99 4.36 -14.74
CA PHE A 636 -21.76 3.13 -14.82
C PHE A 636 -22.75 3.02 -13.65
N LEU A 637 -24.02 2.78 -13.98
CA LEU A 637 -25.08 2.57 -13.00
C LEU A 637 -25.76 1.22 -13.23
N PRO A 638 -26.25 0.53 -12.17
CA PRO A 638 -27.05 -0.68 -12.36
C PRO A 638 -28.33 -0.39 -13.14
N SER A 639 -28.59 -1.14 -14.20
CA SER A 639 -29.84 -1.03 -14.94
C SER A 639 -30.99 -1.78 -14.24
N PRO A 640 -32.25 -1.62 -14.65
CA PRO A 640 -33.35 -2.44 -14.11
C PRO A 640 -33.18 -3.93 -14.40
N HIS A 641 -32.42 -4.29 -15.44
CA HIS A 641 -32.07 -5.67 -15.76
C HIS A 641 -30.81 -6.10 -14.99
N GLU A 642 -30.94 -7.08 -14.10
CA GLU A 642 -29.79 -7.60 -13.35
C GLU A 642 -28.75 -8.22 -14.30
N GLY A 643 -27.49 -7.91 -14.03
CA GLY A 643 -26.37 -8.29 -14.88
C GLY A 643 -25.97 -7.23 -15.91
N THR A 644 -26.71 -6.13 -16.04
CA THR A 644 -26.46 -5.07 -17.03
C THR A 644 -26.24 -3.70 -16.38
N LEU A 645 -25.19 -3.01 -16.82
CA LEU A 645 -24.84 -1.65 -16.41
C LEU A 645 -25.23 -0.62 -17.50
N ASN A 646 -25.84 0.49 -17.11
CA ASN A 646 -26.02 1.66 -17.98
C ASN A 646 -24.74 2.48 -18.00
N ALA A 647 -24.21 2.75 -19.20
CA ALA A 647 -23.00 3.53 -19.42
C ALA A 647 -23.34 4.96 -19.88
N TYR A 648 -22.94 5.96 -19.09
CA TYR A 648 -23.19 7.38 -19.31
C TYR A 648 -21.91 8.12 -19.71
N PRO A 649 -21.70 8.44 -21.00
CA PRO A 649 -20.51 9.14 -21.46
C PRO A 649 -20.62 10.65 -21.22
N VAL A 650 -19.69 11.21 -20.44
CA VAL A 650 -19.54 12.67 -20.24
C VAL A 650 -18.38 13.17 -21.08
N ARG A 651 -18.65 14.13 -21.98
CA ARG A 651 -17.60 14.73 -22.81
C ARG A 651 -16.86 15.81 -22.02
N PRO A 652 -15.52 15.74 -21.96
CA PRO A 652 -14.68 16.78 -21.38
C PRO A 652 -14.96 18.15 -22.01
N VAL A 653 -15.01 19.20 -21.19
CA VAL A 653 -15.22 20.60 -21.62
C VAL A 653 -14.03 21.41 -21.12
N LEU A 654 -13.32 22.10 -22.01
CA LEU A 654 -12.17 22.94 -21.67
C LEU A 654 -12.49 23.89 -20.51
N GLY A 655 -11.66 23.84 -19.47
CA GLY A 655 -11.82 24.67 -18.27
C GLY A 655 -12.99 24.29 -17.37
N GLY A 656 -13.70 23.21 -17.68
CA GLY A 656 -14.81 22.67 -16.90
C GLY A 656 -14.39 21.59 -15.92
N VAL A 657 -15.20 21.39 -14.90
CA VAL A 657 -14.98 20.42 -13.81
C VAL A 657 -16.13 19.45 -13.76
N ALA A 658 -15.86 18.15 -13.91
CA ALA A 658 -16.79 17.12 -13.48
C ALA A 658 -16.64 16.92 -11.96
N LEU A 659 -17.74 17.12 -11.23
CA LEU A 659 -17.82 17.00 -9.78
C LEU A 659 -18.79 15.85 -9.44
N PHE A 660 -18.29 14.84 -8.72
CA PHE A 660 -19.09 13.66 -8.36
C PHE A 660 -18.62 13.01 -7.05
N PRO A 661 -19.52 12.31 -6.33
CA PRO A 661 -19.20 11.74 -5.02
C PRO A 661 -18.25 10.53 -5.11
N HIS A 662 -17.39 10.42 -4.11
CA HIS A 662 -16.54 9.26 -3.78
C HIS A 662 -16.29 9.23 -2.26
N GLY A 663 -15.31 8.44 -1.79
CA GLY A 663 -14.84 8.51 -0.40
C GLY A 663 -15.72 7.80 0.63
N GLU A 664 -17.01 7.63 0.32
CA GLU A 664 -17.94 6.77 1.05
C GLU A 664 -18.44 5.66 0.12
N THR A 665 -18.85 4.53 0.69
CA THR A 665 -19.38 3.41 -0.10
C THR A 665 -20.68 3.82 -0.80
N LYS A 666 -21.61 4.45 -0.08
CA LYS A 666 -22.92 4.81 -0.61
C LYS A 666 -22.81 6.00 -1.57
N GLY A 667 -23.26 5.80 -2.79
CA GLY A 667 -23.26 6.83 -3.84
C GLY A 667 -21.91 7.01 -4.55
N ALA A 668 -20.85 6.29 -4.16
CA ALA A 668 -19.62 6.26 -4.94
C ALA A 668 -19.90 5.77 -6.36
N LEU A 669 -19.48 6.55 -7.35
CA LEU A 669 -19.76 6.25 -8.75
C LEU A 669 -18.63 5.41 -9.36
N LEU A 670 -19.01 4.25 -9.91
CA LEU A 670 -18.14 3.48 -10.79
C LEU A 670 -17.93 4.27 -12.08
N HIS A 671 -16.67 4.51 -12.45
CA HIS A 671 -16.36 5.30 -13.63
C HIS A 671 -15.01 4.92 -14.25
N GLU A 672 -14.82 5.33 -15.50
CA GLU A 672 -13.57 5.16 -16.25
C GLU A 672 -13.27 6.40 -17.10
N GLY A 673 -12.01 6.53 -17.52
CA GLY A 673 -11.63 7.40 -18.63
C GLY A 673 -11.44 6.54 -19.87
N THR A 674 -12.33 6.66 -20.85
CA THR A 674 -12.26 5.87 -22.09
C THR A 674 -10.95 6.17 -22.83
N SER A 675 -10.52 5.24 -23.70
CA SER A 675 -9.28 5.43 -24.45
C SER A 675 -9.33 6.69 -25.32
N VAL A 676 -8.25 7.47 -25.32
CA VAL A 676 -8.07 8.50 -26.33
C VAL A 676 -7.74 7.81 -27.65
N THR A 677 -8.40 8.19 -28.75
CA THR A 677 -8.13 7.61 -30.07
C THR A 677 -7.33 8.56 -30.97
N LYS A 678 -7.41 9.87 -30.72
CA LYS A 678 -6.68 10.91 -31.46
C LYS A 678 -6.49 12.17 -30.61
N GLY A 679 -5.33 12.81 -30.77
CA GLY A 679 -4.94 13.97 -29.96
C GLY A 679 -4.40 13.55 -28.60
N ALA A 680 -4.43 14.45 -27.62
CA ALA A 680 -4.12 14.13 -26.23
C ALA A 680 -5.14 14.81 -25.30
N LYS A 681 -5.46 14.16 -24.19
CA LYS A 681 -6.35 14.67 -23.15
C LYS A 681 -5.52 15.06 -21.93
N TYR A 682 -5.69 16.29 -21.47
CA TYR A 682 -5.07 16.84 -20.26
C TYR A 682 -6.13 17.07 -19.19
N ILE A 683 -5.90 16.54 -17.99
CA ILE A 683 -6.80 16.73 -16.86
C ILE A 683 -6.03 16.94 -15.56
N ILE A 684 -6.71 17.53 -14.59
CA ILE A 684 -6.29 17.56 -13.20
C ILE A 684 -7.31 16.79 -12.39
N ARG A 685 -6.83 15.83 -11.59
CA ARG A 685 -7.62 15.18 -10.55
C ARG A 685 -7.19 15.70 -9.19
N THR A 686 -8.09 16.39 -8.53
CA THR A 686 -8.04 16.68 -7.10
C THR A 686 -9.36 16.26 -6.46
N ASP A 687 -9.57 16.57 -5.19
CA ASP A 687 -10.75 16.18 -4.44
C ASP A 687 -11.25 17.35 -3.57
N VAL A 688 -12.53 17.35 -3.21
CA VAL A 688 -13.11 18.28 -2.26
C VAL A 688 -13.07 17.67 -0.88
N GLU A 689 -12.49 18.40 0.07
CA GLU A 689 -12.28 17.98 1.45
C GLU A 689 -13.48 18.30 2.32
N TYR A 690 -13.86 17.36 3.18
CA TYR A 690 -14.91 17.51 4.18
C TYR A 690 -14.39 17.09 5.55
N ASP A 691 -15.05 17.57 6.60
CA ASP A 691 -14.83 17.01 7.95
C ASP A 691 -15.21 15.51 7.98
N VAL A 692 -14.46 14.70 8.73
CA VAL A 692 -14.79 13.28 8.94
C VAL A 692 -15.94 13.12 9.90
N GLU A 693 -15.93 13.89 11.00
CA GLU A 693 -16.98 13.90 11.99
C GLU A 693 -18.07 14.92 11.60
N PRO A 694 -19.36 14.57 11.72
CA PRO A 694 -20.43 15.53 11.57
C PRO A 694 -20.27 16.69 12.57
N SER A 695 -20.52 17.92 12.14
CA SER A 695 -20.60 19.04 13.09
C SER A 695 -21.78 18.83 14.05
N GLU A 696 -21.55 18.99 15.36
CA GLU A 696 -22.65 19.13 16.33
C GLU A 696 -23.55 20.30 15.87
N GLN A 697 -24.82 20.00 15.63
CA GLN A 697 -25.82 20.99 15.22
C GLN A 697 -26.21 21.92 16.37
#